data_AF-Q05TS7-F1
#
_entry.id   AF-Q05TS7-F1
#
_cell.length_a   1.000
_cell.length_b   1.000
_cell.length_c   1.000
_cell.angle_alpha   90.00
_cell.angle_beta   90.00
_cell.angle_gamma   90.00
#
_symmetry.space_group_name_H-M   'P 1'
#
loop_
_entity.id
_entity.type
_entity.pdbx_description
1 polymer ?
#
loop_
_entity_poly.entity_id
_entity_poly.type
_entity_poly.pdbx_seq_one_letter_code
_entity_poly.pdbx_strand_id
1 'polypeptide(L)'
;MSFTQLDGTPPAFQSAATNTDGTKVILTYNEALSATTAAANAFTVTSGGVANAVTAVAVSGSTVELTVTRTIPSWHALTVAYADPSGSNDTNAVQDSQGNDAADLSSTSVTNNSTVQIVQRGSDIDGEAGDDQSGFSVSLSSDGSIVAIGARYNDGNGTASGHTRIYQWDSASSSWNQLGSDIDAEAAGDNSGYSVSLSSDGSVVAIGAHRNDGNRSDSGHTRIYKWDGSSWNQLGSDIDGEAFWDYSGYSVSLSSDGSTVAIGALNNHGNGSDSGHTRIYKWDGSSWNQRGSDIDGEAAFDYSGYSVSLSSDGSVLAIGAVFNDGNGSDAGHTRIYQWDGSSWNQLGSDIDGEAAGDYSGNVSLSSDGSIIAIGAYLNDGNGSNSGHTRIYKWDGSSWNQRGSDIDGEAALDYSGRSVSLSSDGSTVAIGAYLNDGNGSESGHTRIYQWDSASSSWNQVGSDIDGEAAGDRSGRSVSLSSDGSTVAIGATLNDGSAENAGHVRVFSLDTTAPTVQSVSSSTADGTYKAGDVITINVVFSEAVTVTTTGGTPQLTLETGSSDQNASYSSGSGTTTLAFSYTVQAGDTASDLNYKATSSLALNGGTIKDAAGNSATLTLPAVDGSDSLAGNSALVIDGAAPTIAVSSDVSSLKAGETATLSFTLSESSTNFEANDLTVSGGTLSNFSGSGTSYSATFTPTADSTTDGSISVASSKFSDAAGNTNADGSDANNSVSLSVDTVRPTFQSAASNTVGTKIILTYSETLSSTTAAIGTFSVNTASKDNPITDVAIAGSTAELTLTNTIKSGQAVTVAYTDPSSSDDANAIQDSTGNDAASLSSTSVTNNSTVASDSSDSGSSDSGSSDSGSNPSDTNTLVLNSDNSFNVTAGDTKGLWLKFNVKAASTKRQNCLKIIDQHGSVLGAIGATQDSKNLGSHAIFIPEGSTIAFHQFSNNQAINSSPQLNIIEQADGSFQLKLNDGVDDSDHDDLTIDITSFTSSPNASATSIAKEQTGIHDSILDLSSIPAAGETLQLTINSDCSFKNSIAMVKLTEETDGSFSVNGKTNADAKAFDQAVKDHLINPNGTSITATGVQTQTIDWTLSSADAGFYSPVLINPNGELYTYGSSYVKILGCNFFSFEDTHQNNSSDFDYNDVSILFQVI
;
A
#
# COMPACT_ATOMS: atom_id res chain seq x y z
N MET A 1 37.07 19.21 -21.88
CA MET A 1 35.69 19.31 -22.40
C MET A 1 35.53 18.25 -23.48
N SER A 2 35.12 17.05 -23.07
CA SER A 2 34.56 16.09 -24.01
C SER A 2 33.17 16.63 -24.33
N PHE A 3 32.93 17.03 -25.58
CA PHE A 3 31.57 17.19 -26.04
C PHE A 3 31.00 15.78 -26.07
N THR A 4 30.19 15.42 -25.07
CA THR A 4 29.24 14.33 -25.23
C THR A 4 28.44 14.69 -26.47
N GLN A 5 28.58 13.85 -27.50
CA GLN A 5 27.76 13.93 -28.68
C GLN A 5 26.32 13.83 -28.18
N LEU A 6 25.59 14.96 -28.20
CA LEU A 6 24.16 14.96 -27.93
C LEU A 6 23.57 13.97 -28.93
N ASP A 7 22.89 12.96 -28.40
CA ASP A 7 22.06 12.13 -29.24
C ASP A 7 21.06 13.06 -29.92
N GLY A 8 21.11 13.11 -31.24
CA GLY A 8 20.15 13.85 -32.05
C GLY A 8 19.21 12.91 -32.79
N THR A 9 19.23 11.63 -32.43
CA THR A 9 18.39 10.59 -33.02
C THR A 9 17.13 10.50 -32.18
N PRO A 10 15.96 10.82 -32.73
CA PRO A 10 14.74 10.68 -31.97
C PRO A 10 14.34 9.21 -31.80
N PRO A 11 13.57 8.87 -30.75
CA PRO A 11 13.10 7.52 -30.52
C PRO A 11 12.24 7.04 -31.68
N ALA A 12 12.56 5.85 -32.18
CA ALA A 12 11.91 5.20 -33.31
C ALA A 12 10.93 4.11 -32.85
N PHE A 13 9.69 4.20 -33.34
CA PHE A 13 8.65 3.20 -33.11
C PHE A 13 9.07 1.82 -33.68
N GLN A 14 8.87 0.75 -32.90
CA GLN A 14 9.16 -0.62 -33.30
C GLN A 14 7.90 -1.48 -33.48
N SER A 15 6.97 -1.45 -32.53
CA SER A 15 5.78 -2.29 -32.56
C SER A 15 4.66 -1.75 -31.68
N ALA A 16 3.43 -2.19 -31.94
CA ALA A 16 2.30 -1.96 -31.04
C ALA A 16 1.57 -3.28 -30.78
N ALA A 17 1.18 -3.52 -29.54
CA ALA A 17 0.37 -4.68 -29.16
C ALA A 17 -0.60 -4.35 -28.03
N THR A 18 -1.71 -5.07 -27.90
CA THR A 18 -2.52 -4.98 -26.68
C THR A 18 -1.93 -5.82 -25.56
N ASN A 19 -2.34 -5.53 -24.34
CA ASN A 19 -2.27 -6.49 -23.25
C ASN A 19 -3.36 -7.57 -23.39
N THR A 20 -3.27 -8.62 -22.57
CA THR A 20 -4.13 -9.81 -22.64
C THR A 20 -5.56 -9.59 -22.19
N ASP A 21 -5.81 -8.55 -21.39
CA ASP A 21 -7.14 -8.17 -20.95
C ASP A 21 -7.79 -7.14 -21.89
N GLY A 22 -7.09 -6.66 -22.92
CA GLY A 22 -7.63 -5.73 -23.91
C GLY A 22 -7.80 -4.28 -23.43
N THR A 23 -7.35 -3.92 -22.24
CA THR A 23 -7.54 -2.56 -21.67
C THR A 23 -6.49 -1.54 -22.11
N LYS A 24 -5.38 -2.00 -22.71
CA LYS A 24 -4.27 -1.15 -23.14
C LYS A 24 -3.77 -1.47 -24.54
N VAL A 25 -3.29 -0.42 -25.22
CA VAL A 25 -2.42 -0.51 -26.40
C VAL A 25 -1.02 -0.07 -26.00
N ILE A 26 -0.02 -0.93 -26.19
CA ILE A 26 1.37 -0.72 -25.78
C ILE A 26 2.20 -0.47 -27.04
N LEU A 27 2.73 0.74 -27.17
CA LEU A 27 3.68 1.10 -28.22
C LEU A 27 5.10 0.90 -27.70
N THR A 28 5.93 0.20 -28.45
CA THR A 28 7.33 -0.07 -28.10
C THR A 28 8.25 0.71 -29.02
N TYR A 29 9.24 1.38 -28.44
CA TYR A 29 10.27 2.15 -29.13
C TYR A 29 11.64 1.47 -28.96
N ASN A 30 12.61 1.87 -29.78
CA ASN A 30 13.96 1.29 -29.83
C ASN A 30 14.87 1.64 -28.65
N GLU A 31 14.44 2.55 -27.79
CA GLU A 31 15.23 3.11 -26.70
C GLU A 31 14.33 3.58 -25.55
N ALA A 32 14.96 3.94 -24.43
CA ALA A 32 14.24 4.43 -23.26
C ALA A 32 13.67 5.83 -23.50
N LEU A 33 12.43 6.03 -23.10
CA LEU A 33 11.69 7.27 -23.25
C LEU A 33 11.77 8.10 -21.96
N SER A 34 11.58 9.41 -22.11
CA SER A 34 11.36 10.33 -20.99
C SER A 34 10.04 10.03 -20.29
N ALA A 35 9.98 10.23 -18.97
CA ALA A 35 8.74 10.16 -18.21
C ALA A 35 7.74 11.27 -18.60
N THR A 36 8.22 12.36 -19.21
CA THR A 36 7.35 13.41 -19.75
C THR A 36 6.95 13.01 -21.17
N THR A 37 5.66 13.01 -21.46
CA THR A 37 5.10 12.41 -22.68
C THR A 37 3.89 13.18 -23.20
N ALA A 38 3.41 12.79 -24.38
CA ALA A 38 2.25 13.39 -25.02
C ALA A 38 0.93 13.09 -24.30
N ALA A 39 0.00 14.05 -24.38
CA ALA A 39 -1.34 13.92 -23.84
C ALA A 39 -2.17 12.89 -24.63
N ALA A 40 -3.22 12.35 -24.00
CA ALA A 40 -4.05 11.29 -24.58
C ALA A 40 -4.67 11.65 -25.95
N ASN A 41 -4.98 12.93 -26.19
CA ASN A 41 -5.54 13.42 -27.45
C ASN A 41 -4.51 13.48 -28.60
N ALA A 42 -3.21 13.30 -28.33
CA ALA A 42 -2.18 13.12 -29.35
C ALA A 42 -2.24 11.72 -29.98
N PHE A 43 -2.96 10.78 -29.35
CA PHE A 43 -3.12 9.41 -29.83
C PHE A 43 -4.53 9.18 -30.34
N THR A 44 -4.63 8.43 -31.42
CA THR A 44 -5.91 7.90 -31.91
C THR A 44 -5.82 6.39 -31.93
N VAL A 45 -6.56 5.72 -31.05
CA VAL A 45 -6.72 4.26 -31.10
C VAL A 45 -8.07 3.95 -31.75
N THR A 46 -8.06 3.00 -32.67
CA THR A 46 -9.26 2.50 -33.32
C THR A 46 -9.36 1.00 -33.05
N SER A 47 -10.52 0.54 -32.58
CA SER A 47 -10.78 -0.86 -32.20
C SER A 47 -12.03 -1.35 -32.89
N GLY A 48 -11.92 -2.40 -33.71
CA GLY A 48 -13.01 -2.83 -34.58
C GLY A 48 -13.44 -1.71 -35.54
N GLY A 49 -12.54 -0.76 -35.78
CA GLY A 49 -12.77 0.43 -36.59
C GLY A 49 -13.66 1.53 -36.05
N VAL A 50 -14.01 1.44 -34.78
CA VAL A 50 -14.60 2.52 -34.02
C VAL A 50 -13.49 3.18 -33.22
N ALA A 51 -13.53 4.51 -33.13
CA ALA A 51 -12.60 5.26 -32.27
C ALA A 51 -12.76 4.76 -30.82
N ASN A 52 -11.65 4.31 -30.23
CA ASN A 52 -11.57 3.92 -28.84
C ASN A 52 -10.73 4.98 -28.13
N ALA A 53 -11.39 5.83 -27.34
CA ALA A 53 -10.74 6.99 -26.77
C ALA A 53 -9.62 6.56 -25.81
N VAL A 54 -8.48 7.24 -25.89
CA VAL A 54 -7.39 7.06 -24.94
C VAL A 54 -7.69 7.91 -23.71
N THR A 55 -7.68 7.29 -22.54
CA THR A 55 -7.99 7.95 -21.26
C THR A 55 -6.74 8.29 -20.47
N ALA A 56 -5.67 7.52 -20.66
CA ALA A 56 -4.39 7.75 -19.99
C ALA A 56 -3.22 7.31 -20.88
N VAL A 57 -2.08 7.98 -20.69
CA VAL A 57 -0.81 7.68 -21.36
C VAL A 57 0.24 7.54 -20.27
N ALA A 58 0.96 6.42 -20.24
CA ALA A 58 2.06 6.18 -19.31
C ALA A 58 3.32 5.75 -20.07
N VAL A 59 4.49 6.17 -19.60
CA VAL A 59 5.77 5.70 -20.14
C VAL A 59 6.40 4.72 -19.15
N SER A 60 6.83 3.57 -19.66
CA SER A 60 7.54 2.55 -18.89
C SER A 60 8.74 2.06 -19.69
N GLY A 61 9.93 2.56 -19.32
CA GLY A 61 11.17 2.26 -20.05
C GLY A 61 11.08 2.71 -21.51
N SER A 62 11.07 1.75 -22.43
CA SER A 62 10.99 1.98 -23.88
C SER A 62 9.57 1.89 -24.44
N THR A 63 8.54 1.93 -23.59
CA THR A 63 7.14 1.75 -24.00
C THR A 63 6.25 2.92 -23.62
N VAL A 64 5.25 3.19 -24.46
CA VAL A 64 4.12 4.06 -24.18
C VAL A 64 2.88 3.18 -24.04
N GLU A 65 2.28 3.15 -22.86
CA GLU A 65 1.04 2.42 -22.58
C GLU A 65 -0.15 3.38 -22.68
N LEU A 66 -1.04 3.10 -23.64
CA LEU A 66 -2.30 3.82 -23.83
C LEU A 66 -3.43 3.04 -23.18
N THR A 67 -4.09 3.63 -22.18
CA THR A 67 -5.32 3.06 -21.61
C THR A 67 -6.50 3.48 -22.46
N VAL A 68 -7.38 2.55 -22.81
CA VAL A 68 -8.51 2.80 -23.72
C VAL A 68 -9.86 2.73 -23.00
N THR A 69 -10.86 3.45 -23.49
CA THR A 69 -12.21 3.52 -22.89
C THR A 69 -13.00 2.22 -22.96
N ARG A 70 -12.82 1.43 -24.02
CA ARG A 70 -13.53 0.18 -24.26
C ARG A 70 -12.53 -0.95 -24.26
N THR A 71 -12.81 -2.02 -23.53
CA THR A 71 -11.99 -3.22 -23.57
C THR A 71 -11.94 -3.75 -24.99
N ILE A 72 -10.73 -3.99 -25.50
CA ILE A 72 -10.49 -4.50 -26.84
C ILE A 72 -10.72 -6.01 -26.82
N PRO A 73 -11.71 -6.57 -27.51
CA PRO A 73 -11.90 -8.01 -27.59
C PRO A 73 -10.83 -8.70 -28.43
N SER A 74 -10.64 -10.01 -28.29
CA SER A 74 -9.52 -10.72 -28.96
C SER A 74 -9.55 -10.66 -30.49
N TRP A 75 -10.70 -10.38 -31.10
CA TRP A 75 -10.91 -10.37 -32.55
C TRP A 75 -10.92 -8.97 -33.17
N HIS A 76 -10.84 -7.90 -32.38
CA HIS A 76 -10.82 -6.55 -32.97
C HIS A 76 -9.52 -6.33 -33.75
N ALA A 77 -9.63 -5.94 -35.01
CA ALA A 77 -8.54 -5.28 -35.71
C ALA A 77 -8.32 -3.90 -35.07
N LEU A 78 -7.05 -3.53 -34.93
CA LEU A 78 -6.66 -2.36 -34.17
C LEU A 78 -5.68 -1.52 -34.95
N THR A 79 -5.88 -0.21 -34.89
CA THR A 79 -4.87 0.74 -35.31
C THR A 79 -4.58 1.76 -34.22
N VAL A 80 -3.35 2.25 -34.22
CA VAL A 80 -2.93 3.39 -33.41
C VAL A 80 -2.22 4.40 -34.30
N ALA A 81 -2.52 5.68 -34.08
CA ALA A 81 -1.80 6.80 -34.64
C ALA A 81 -1.33 7.72 -33.50
N TYR A 82 -0.23 8.42 -33.73
CA TYR A 82 0.34 9.43 -32.85
C TYR A 82 0.71 10.66 -33.67
N ALA A 83 0.35 11.84 -33.20
CA ALA A 83 0.75 13.11 -33.80
C ALA A 83 1.47 13.96 -32.75
N ASP A 84 2.69 14.38 -33.08
CA ASP A 84 3.45 15.36 -32.30
C ASP A 84 2.63 16.67 -32.20
N PRO A 85 2.31 17.15 -30.98
CA PRO A 85 1.50 18.35 -30.80
C PRO A 85 2.11 19.65 -31.34
N SER A 86 3.43 19.76 -31.47
CA SER A 86 4.08 21.01 -31.90
C SER A 86 4.96 20.88 -33.16
N GLY A 87 5.36 19.66 -33.53
CA GLY A 87 6.24 19.40 -34.66
C GLY A 87 7.68 19.87 -34.45
N SER A 88 8.06 20.17 -33.20
CA SER A 88 9.40 20.61 -32.78
C SER A 88 9.69 20.14 -31.36
N ASN A 89 10.92 19.70 -31.08
CA ASN A 89 11.35 19.21 -29.77
C ASN A 89 10.76 19.98 -28.57
N ASP A 90 9.81 19.36 -27.88
CA ASP A 90 9.14 19.93 -26.72
C ASP A 90 8.63 18.88 -25.71
N THR A 91 8.32 19.33 -24.49
CA THR A 91 7.96 18.43 -23.39
C THR A 91 6.59 17.75 -23.52
N ASN A 92 5.78 18.09 -24.51
CA ASN A 92 4.44 17.54 -24.76
C ASN A 92 4.43 16.45 -25.84
N ALA A 93 5.59 16.00 -26.30
CA ALA A 93 5.73 14.90 -27.23
C ALA A 93 6.21 13.61 -26.53
N VAL A 94 5.98 12.46 -27.16
CA VAL A 94 6.73 11.24 -26.83
C VAL A 94 8.18 11.49 -27.21
N GLN A 95 9.12 11.38 -26.26
CA GLN A 95 10.51 11.80 -26.47
C GLN A 95 11.50 10.95 -25.69
N ASP A 96 12.77 10.98 -26.08
CA ASP A 96 13.87 10.37 -25.33
C ASP A 96 14.26 11.21 -24.10
N SER A 97 15.23 10.75 -23.30
CA SER A 97 15.71 11.49 -22.13
C SER A 97 16.50 12.76 -22.45
N GLN A 98 16.79 13.02 -23.74
CA GLN A 98 17.54 14.16 -24.25
C GLN A 98 16.60 15.23 -24.82
N GLY A 99 15.29 14.93 -24.94
CA GLY A 99 14.25 15.81 -25.45
C GLY A 99 14.15 15.80 -26.97
N ASN A 100 14.50 14.69 -27.64
CA ASN A 100 14.21 14.50 -29.05
C ASN A 100 12.85 13.81 -29.22
N ASP A 101 11.98 14.41 -30.04
CA ASP A 101 10.59 13.96 -30.19
C ASP A 101 10.47 12.81 -31.19
N ALA A 102 9.75 11.77 -30.80
CA ALA A 102 9.32 10.72 -31.69
C ALA A 102 8.56 11.33 -32.88
N ALA A 103 8.86 10.84 -34.09
CA ALA A 103 8.12 11.25 -35.27
C ALA A 103 6.64 10.82 -35.19
N ASP A 104 5.78 11.54 -35.93
CA ASP A 104 4.39 11.17 -36.13
C ASP A 104 4.26 9.69 -36.56
N LEU A 105 3.33 9.00 -35.93
CA LEU A 105 2.93 7.65 -36.31
C LEU A 105 1.62 7.75 -37.09
N SER A 106 1.69 7.52 -38.40
CA SER A 106 0.48 7.28 -39.18
C SER A 106 -0.26 6.04 -38.67
N SER A 107 -1.56 5.94 -38.95
CA SER A 107 -2.40 4.81 -38.52
C SER A 107 -1.71 3.45 -38.79
N THR A 108 -1.26 2.81 -37.72
CA THR A 108 -0.42 1.60 -37.74
C THR A 108 -1.15 0.46 -37.04
N SER A 109 -1.05 -0.76 -37.59
CA SER A 109 -1.68 -1.95 -37.02
C SER A 109 -1.12 -2.31 -35.65
N VAL A 110 -1.99 -2.69 -34.72
CA VAL A 110 -1.63 -3.18 -33.37
C VAL A 110 -1.88 -4.69 -33.31
N THR A 111 -0.92 -5.45 -32.80
CA THR A 111 -1.10 -6.90 -32.53
C THR A 111 -2.08 -7.08 -31.37
N ASN A 112 -3.25 -7.66 -31.62
CA ASN A 112 -4.25 -7.91 -30.60
C ASN A 112 -3.95 -9.19 -29.83
N ASN A 113 -3.53 -9.06 -28.57
CA ASN A 113 -3.30 -10.17 -27.64
C ASN A 113 -4.48 -10.37 -26.66
N SER A 114 -5.57 -9.62 -26.80
CA SER A 114 -6.71 -9.72 -25.88
C SER A 114 -7.31 -11.12 -25.88
N THR A 115 -7.94 -11.51 -24.78
CA THR A 115 -8.59 -12.81 -24.59
C THR A 115 -10.10 -12.72 -24.35
N VAL A 116 -10.68 -11.51 -24.31
CA VAL A 116 -12.13 -11.29 -24.08
C VAL A 116 -12.94 -11.91 -25.23
N GLN A 117 -13.95 -12.76 -24.90
CA GLN A 117 -14.76 -13.64 -25.78
C GLN A 117 -16.27 -13.32 -25.79
N ILE A 118 -16.98 -13.78 -26.84
CA ILE A 118 -18.45 -13.90 -26.83
C ILE A 118 -18.82 -15.03 -25.87
N VAL A 119 -19.76 -14.79 -24.95
CA VAL A 119 -20.16 -15.77 -23.92
C VAL A 119 -21.67 -16.00 -23.96
N GLN A 120 -22.10 -17.25 -23.82
CA GLN A 120 -23.52 -17.57 -23.70
C GLN A 120 -24.08 -17.03 -22.38
N ARG A 121 -25.25 -16.39 -22.46
CA ARG A 121 -25.99 -15.79 -21.35
C ARG A 121 -27.06 -16.76 -20.85
N GLY A 122 -26.78 -17.42 -19.73
CA GLY A 122 -27.65 -18.44 -19.14
C GLY A 122 -27.59 -19.78 -19.86
N SER A 123 -28.48 -20.70 -19.48
CA SER A 123 -28.70 -21.96 -20.20
C SER A 123 -29.51 -21.74 -21.47
N ASP A 124 -29.60 -22.79 -22.29
CA ASP A 124 -30.47 -22.83 -23.45
C ASP A 124 -31.94 -22.64 -23.04
N ILE A 125 -32.73 -22.03 -23.93
CA ILE A 125 -34.18 -21.88 -23.78
C ILE A 125 -34.84 -22.95 -24.66
N ASP A 126 -35.07 -24.13 -24.09
CA ASP A 126 -35.56 -25.30 -24.82
C ASP A 126 -37.04 -25.20 -25.22
N GLY A 127 -37.36 -25.79 -26.38
CA GLY A 127 -38.72 -26.19 -26.76
C GLY A 127 -39.36 -27.10 -25.70
N GLU A 128 -40.69 -27.15 -25.67
CA GLU A 128 -41.40 -27.93 -24.64
C GLU A 128 -41.76 -29.36 -25.09
N ALA A 129 -41.98 -29.58 -26.38
CA ALA A 129 -42.29 -30.88 -26.96
C ALA A 129 -41.57 -31.10 -28.30
N GLY A 130 -41.53 -32.36 -28.73
CA GLY A 130 -40.90 -32.72 -30.00
C GLY A 130 -41.66 -32.16 -31.20
N ASP A 131 -40.92 -31.85 -32.28
CA ASP A 131 -41.39 -31.25 -33.53
C ASP A 131 -42.00 -29.82 -33.43
N ASP A 132 -41.95 -29.18 -32.25
CA ASP A 132 -42.46 -27.81 -32.03
C ASP A 132 -41.70 -26.74 -32.83
N GLN A 133 -40.42 -26.98 -33.08
CA GLN A 133 -39.49 -26.06 -33.73
C GLN A 133 -39.39 -24.68 -33.06
N SER A 134 -39.23 -24.68 -31.73
CA SER A 134 -38.93 -23.47 -30.95
C SER A 134 -37.69 -22.77 -31.50
N GLY A 135 -37.71 -21.43 -31.48
CA GLY A 135 -36.67 -20.61 -32.11
C GLY A 135 -36.85 -20.42 -33.62
N PHE A 136 -38.02 -20.74 -34.18
CA PHE A 136 -38.31 -20.47 -35.59
C PHE A 136 -38.24 -18.98 -35.91
N SER A 137 -38.75 -18.16 -35.00
CA SER A 137 -38.59 -16.72 -35.00
C SER A 137 -38.19 -16.25 -33.60
N VAL A 138 -37.31 -15.26 -33.54
CA VAL A 138 -36.84 -14.65 -32.28
C VAL A 138 -36.84 -13.14 -32.40
N SER A 139 -37.16 -12.44 -31.32
CA SER A 139 -37.02 -10.98 -31.22
C SER A 139 -36.55 -10.62 -29.81
N LEU A 140 -35.52 -9.79 -29.70
CA LEU A 140 -35.06 -9.21 -28.44
C LEU A 140 -35.68 -7.84 -28.17
N SER A 141 -35.80 -7.49 -26.90
CA SER A 141 -35.95 -6.09 -26.46
C SER A 141 -34.65 -5.31 -26.71
N SER A 142 -34.75 -3.98 -26.68
CA SER A 142 -33.65 -3.07 -26.97
C SER A 142 -32.44 -3.24 -26.06
N ASP A 143 -32.67 -3.57 -24.79
CA ASP A 143 -31.66 -3.86 -23.77
C ASP A 143 -31.22 -5.34 -23.71
N GLY A 144 -31.78 -6.19 -24.56
CA GLY A 144 -31.52 -7.63 -24.58
C GLY A 144 -31.97 -8.38 -23.33
N SER A 145 -32.84 -7.80 -22.49
CA SER A 145 -33.32 -8.44 -21.25
C SER A 145 -34.59 -9.28 -21.45
N ILE A 146 -35.33 -9.09 -22.54
CA ILE A 146 -36.54 -9.85 -22.88
C ILE A 146 -36.37 -10.45 -24.27
N VAL A 147 -36.74 -11.73 -24.43
CA VAL A 147 -36.74 -12.43 -25.72
C VAL A 147 -38.11 -13.05 -25.97
N ALA A 148 -38.68 -12.82 -27.15
CA ALA A 148 -39.86 -13.52 -27.65
C ALA A 148 -39.43 -14.60 -28.63
N ILE A 149 -40.03 -15.79 -28.50
CA ILE A 149 -39.65 -17.00 -29.21
C ILE A 149 -40.90 -17.66 -29.79
N GLY A 150 -40.96 -17.74 -31.11
CA GLY A 150 -42.03 -18.43 -31.83
C GLY A 150 -41.73 -19.90 -32.09
N ALA A 151 -42.73 -20.76 -31.89
CA ALA A 151 -42.68 -22.20 -32.15
C ALA A 151 -43.88 -22.59 -33.03
N ARG A 152 -43.67 -22.57 -34.34
CA ARG A 152 -44.74 -22.60 -35.36
C ARG A 152 -45.52 -23.92 -35.43
N TYR A 153 -44.98 -25.02 -34.92
CA TYR A 153 -45.60 -26.34 -35.03
C TYR A 153 -46.02 -26.93 -33.70
N ASN A 154 -45.95 -26.14 -32.64
CA ASN A 154 -46.44 -26.59 -31.36
C ASN A 154 -47.93 -26.94 -31.38
N ASP A 155 -48.28 -27.92 -30.56
CA ASP A 155 -49.59 -28.57 -30.54
C ASP A 155 -50.49 -28.12 -29.39
N GLY A 156 -50.12 -27.07 -28.63
CA GLY A 156 -50.80 -26.61 -27.40
C GLY A 156 -52.31 -26.38 -27.55
N ASN A 157 -52.74 -25.84 -28.70
CA ASN A 157 -54.15 -25.68 -29.05
C ASN A 157 -54.54 -26.41 -30.36
N GLY A 158 -54.01 -27.63 -30.54
CA GLY A 158 -54.27 -28.49 -31.70
C GLY A 158 -53.06 -28.62 -32.62
N THR A 159 -53.08 -29.64 -33.49
CA THR A 159 -51.92 -30.00 -34.33
C THR A 159 -51.41 -28.83 -35.16
N ALA A 160 -50.13 -28.47 -35.01
CA ALA A 160 -49.47 -27.36 -35.67
C ALA A 160 -50.23 -26.03 -35.53
N SER A 161 -50.85 -25.80 -34.36
CA SER A 161 -51.49 -24.53 -34.04
C SER A 161 -50.44 -23.43 -33.86
N GLY A 162 -49.32 -23.77 -33.21
CA GLY A 162 -48.21 -22.88 -32.92
C GLY A 162 -48.45 -21.99 -31.69
N HIS A 163 -47.36 -21.50 -31.09
CA HIS A 163 -47.43 -20.56 -29.96
C HIS A 163 -46.21 -19.64 -29.93
N THR A 164 -46.23 -18.68 -29.01
CA THR A 164 -45.08 -17.82 -28.67
C THR A 164 -44.85 -17.81 -27.16
N ARG A 165 -43.59 -17.96 -26.75
CA ARG A 165 -43.14 -17.79 -25.36
C ARG A 165 -42.25 -16.56 -25.25
N ILE A 166 -42.34 -15.90 -24.10
CA ILE A 166 -41.54 -14.71 -23.82
C ILE A 166 -40.78 -14.97 -22.54
N TYR A 167 -39.48 -14.68 -22.54
CA TYR A 167 -38.59 -14.90 -21.41
C TYR A 167 -37.93 -13.58 -21.02
N GLN A 168 -37.71 -13.41 -19.72
CA GLN A 168 -36.98 -12.30 -19.13
C GLN A 168 -35.72 -12.83 -18.44
N TRP A 169 -34.61 -12.15 -18.68
CA TRP A 169 -33.36 -12.41 -17.99
C TRP A 169 -33.44 -11.97 -16.53
N ASP A 170 -33.14 -12.90 -15.63
CA ASP A 170 -32.89 -12.61 -14.23
C ASP A 170 -31.38 -12.60 -13.98
N SER A 171 -30.81 -11.41 -13.79
CA SER A 171 -29.39 -11.23 -13.51
C SER A 171 -28.97 -11.77 -12.14
N ALA A 172 -29.88 -11.94 -11.19
CA ALA A 172 -29.54 -12.47 -9.87
C ALA A 172 -29.32 -13.99 -9.89
N SER A 173 -30.07 -14.71 -10.72
CA SER A 173 -29.95 -16.16 -10.89
C SER A 173 -29.19 -16.57 -12.16
N SER A 174 -28.79 -15.61 -13.00
CA SER A 174 -28.19 -15.83 -14.32
C SER A 174 -29.02 -16.79 -15.18
N SER A 175 -30.35 -16.60 -15.19
CA SER A 175 -31.29 -17.51 -15.85
C SER A 175 -32.37 -16.77 -16.65
N TRP A 176 -32.88 -17.44 -17.69
CA TRP A 176 -34.04 -16.98 -18.46
C TRP A 176 -35.32 -17.54 -17.84
N ASN A 177 -36.19 -16.66 -17.37
CA ASN A 177 -37.47 -17.02 -16.76
C ASN A 177 -38.61 -16.65 -17.69
N GLN A 178 -39.54 -17.58 -17.91
CA GLN A 178 -40.71 -17.30 -18.74
C GLN A 178 -41.57 -16.18 -18.11
N LEU A 179 -41.90 -15.18 -18.91
CA LEU A 179 -42.70 -14.03 -18.55
C LEU A 179 -44.17 -14.26 -18.96
N GLY A 180 -44.98 -14.75 -18.02
CA GLY A 180 -46.38 -15.10 -18.26
C GLY A 180 -46.56 -16.54 -18.77
N SER A 181 -47.79 -16.87 -19.18
CA SER A 181 -48.12 -18.14 -19.83
C SER A 181 -47.83 -18.10 -21.33
N ASP A 182 -47.88 -19.26 -21.97
CA ASP A 182 -47.77 -19.40 -23.43
C ASP A 182 -48.86 -18.57 -24.13
N ILE A 183 -48.50 -17.97 -25.26
CA ILE A 183 -49.46 -17.29 -26.14
C ILE A 183 -49.81 -18.25 -27.28
N ASP A 184 -50.85 -19.05 -27.07
CA ASP A 184 -51.34 -20.06 -28.02
C ASP A 184 -52.10 -19.45 -29.21
N ALA A 185 -52.06 -20.14 -30.35
CA ALA A 185 -52.94 -19.86 -31.49
C ALA A 185 -54.41 -20.20 -31.18
N GLU A 186 -55.34 -19.91 -32.10
CA GLU A 186 -56.76 -20.25 -31.91
C GLU A 186 -57.14 -21.65 -32.36
N ALA A 187 -56.49 -22.15 -33.40
CA ALA A 187 -56.88 -23.39 -34.05
C ALA A 187 -55.68 -24.18 -34.59
N ALA A 188 -55.93 -25.47 -34.87
CA ALA A 188 -54.97 -26.36 -35.50
C ALA A 188 -54.62 -25.89 -36.91
N GLY A 189 -53.33 -25.86 -37.24
CA GLY A 189 -52.80 -25.49 -38.56
C GLY A 189 -52.53 -24.00 -38.77
N ASP A 190 -52.80 -23.15 -37.78
CA ASP A 190 -52.60 -21.68 -37.85
C ASP A 190 -51.12 -21.28 -38.02
N ASN A 191 -50.20 -22.12 -37.53
CA ASN A 191 -48.77 -21.86 -37.45
C ASN A 191 -48.44 -20.51 -36.77
N SER A 192 -49.06 -20.19 -35.63
CA SER A 192 -48.72 -18.98 -34.85
C SER A 192 -47.28 -19.02 -34.34
N GLY A 193 -46.67 -17.84 -34.17
CA GLY A 193 -45.22 -17.74 -33.87
C GLY A 193 -44.34 -17.94 -35.10
N TYR A 194 -44.90 -17.92 -36.31
CA TYR A 194 -44.11 -17.97 -37.54
C TYR A 194 -43.20 -16.74 -37.67
N SER A 195 -43.70 -15.58 -37.27
CA SER A 195 -42.92 -14.35 -37.12
C SER A 195 -43.30 -13.67 -35.81
N VAL A 196 -42.30 -13.11 -35.12
CA VAL A 196 -42.48 -12.36 -33.87
C VAL A 196 -41.68 -11.08 -33.90
N SER A 197 -42.19 -10.01 -33.29
CA SER A 197 -41.47 -8.74 -33.12
C SER A 197 -41.86 -8.11 -31.78
N LEU A 198 -40.88 -7.68 -30.99
CA LEU A 198 -41.06 -6.98 -29.72
C LEU A 198 -40.94 -5.46 -29.88
N SER A 199 -41.61 -4.71 -29.00
CA SER A 199 -41.28 -3.31 -28.72
C SER A 199 -39.92 -3.19 -28.02
N SER A 200 -39.34 -1.99 -28.02
CA SER A 200 -38.02 -1.71 -27.44
C SER A 200 -37.94 -2.06 -25.96
N ASP A 201 -39.02 -1.81 -25.20
CA ASP A 201 -39.13 -2.13 -23.78
C ASP A 201 -39.60 -3.57 -23.51
N GLY A 202 -39.85 -4.36 -24.56
CA GLY A 202 -40.37 -5.72 -24.48
C GLY A 202 -41.79 -5.84 -23.92
N SER A 203 -42.56 -4.75 -23.81
CA SER A 203 -43.92 -4.77 -23.24
C SER A 203 -45.03 -5.07 -24.25
N VAL A 204 -44.76 -4.99 -25.55
CA VAL A 204 -45.68 -5.30 -26.65
C VAL A 204 -45.03 -6.30 -27.59
N VAL A 205 -45.77 -7.30 -28.02
CA VAL A 205 -45.33 -8.31 -28.99
C VAL A 205 -46.33 -8.41 -30.14
N ALA A 206 -45.86 -8.44 -31.38
CA ALA A 206 -46.64 -8.81 -32.56
C ALA A 206 -46.29 -10.23 -32.98
N ILE A 207 -47.31 -11.03 -33.28
CA ILE A 207 -47.19 -12.45 -33.61
C ILE A 207 -47.98 -12.73 -34.89
N GLY A 208 -47.28 -13.24 -35.90
CA GLY A 208 -47.87 -13.63 -37.17
C GLY A 208 -48.25 -15.11 -37.24
N ALA A 209 -49.44 -15.39 -37.76
CA ALA A 209 -49.98 -16.74 -37.99
C ALA A 209 -50.43 -16.86 -39.45
N HIS A 210 -49.48 -17.08 -40.35
CA HIS A 210 -49.69 -16.96 -41.80
C HIS A 210 -50.67 -18.00 -42.39
N ARG A 211 -51.00 -19.08 -41.68
CA ARG A 211 -51.95 -20.10 -42.17
C ARG A 211 -53.32 -20.05 -41.52
N ASN A 212 -53.53 -19.12 -40.60
CA ASN A 212 -54.81 -19.02 -39.94
C ASN A 212 -55.94 -18.73 -40.94
N ASP A 213 -57.11 -19.31 -40.66
CA ASP A 213 -58.27 -19.32 -41.53
C ASP A 213 -59.46 -18.47 -41.04
N GLY A 214 -59.24 -17.61 -40.03
CA GLY A 214 -60.28 -16.84 -39.32
C GLY A 214 -61.15 -15.97 -40.22
N ASN A 215 -60.59 -15.39 -41.29
CA ASN A 215 -61.35 -14.67 -42.31
C ASN A 215 -61.68 -15.55 -43.53
N ARG A 216 -60.65 -16.20 -44.10
CA ARG A 216 -60.73 -17.12 -45.25
C ARG A 216 -59.63 -18.18 -45.13
N SER A 217 -59.74 -19.31 -45.83
CA SER A 217 -58.71 -20.37 -45.78
C SER A 217 -57.33 -19.79 -46.09
N ASP A 218 -56.44 -19.99 -45.11
CA ASP A 218 -55.06 -19.51 -45.07
C ASP A 218 -54.89 -18.04 -45.49
N SER A 219 -55.84 -17.17 -45.15
CA SER A 219 -55.64 -15.72 -45.31
C SER A 219 -54.54 -15.20 -44.40
N GLY A 220 -54.31 -15.87 -43.28
CA GLY A 220 -53.40 -15.47 -42.22
C GLY A 220 -53.93 -14.29 -41.41
N HIS A 221 -53.32 -14.04 -40.25
CA HIS A 221 -53.54 -12.84 -39.47
C HIS A 221 -52.31 -12.48 -38.62
N THR A 222 -52.35 -11.31 -38.00
CA THR A 222 -51.39 -10.89 -36.97
C THR A 222 -52.13 -10.49 -35.70
N ARG A 223 -51.64 -10.96 -34.56
CA ARG A 223 -52.07 -10.52 -33.23
C ARG A 223 -51.00 -9.72 -32.54
N ILE A 224 -51.45 -8.78 -31.72
CA ILE A 224 -50.57 -7.94 -30.93
C ILE A 224 -51.00 -8.07 -29.49
N TYR A 225 -50.06 -8.35 -28.60
CA TYR A 225 -50.31 -8.50 -27.17
C TYR A 225 -49.51 -7.48 -26.39
N LYS A 226 -50.05 -7.07 -25.25
CA LYS A 226 -49.40 -6.15 -24.31
C LYS A 226 -49.35 -6.78 -22.92
N TRP A 227 -48.19 -6.70 -22.30
CA TRP A 227 -47.96 -7.11 -20.92
C TRP A 227 -48.62 -6.12 -19.95
N ASP A 228 -49.40 -6.63 -18.99
CA ASP A 228 -50.05 -5.82 -17.95
C ASP A 228 -49.35 -5.85 -16.58
N GLY A 229 -48.22 -6.56 -16.49
CA GLY A 229 -47.53 -6.86 -15.23
C GLY A 229 -47.75 -8.29 -14.71
N SER A 230 -48.71 -9.02 -15.27
CA SER A 230 -49.06 -10.38 -14.86
C SER A 230 -49.44 -11.33 -16.01
N SER A 231 -49.96 -10.79 -17.11
CA SER A 231 -50.41 -11.57 -18.25
C SER A 231 -50.25 -10.82 -19.57
N TRP A 232 -50.13 -11.59 -20.66
CA TRP A 232 -50.14 -11.08 -22.03
C TRP A 232 -51.58 -10.96 -22.51
N ASN A 233 -52.04 -9.72 -22.68
CA ASN A 233 -53.41 -9.44 -23.13
C ASN A 233 -53.40 -8.96 -24.57
N GLN A 234 -54.30 -9.48 -25.39
CA GLN A 234 -54.41 -9.02 -26.76
C GLN A 234 -54.80 -7.54 -26.82
N LEU A 235 -54.06 -6.76 -27.61
CA LEU A 235 -54.23 -5.34 -27.81
C LEU A 235 -55.02 -5.10 -29.11
N GLY A 236 -56.33 -4.89 -28.98
CA GLY A 236 -57.24 -4.74 -30.12
C GLY A 236 -57.75 -6.06 -30.67
N SER A 237 -58.40 -6.01 -31.84
CA SER A 237 -58.85 -7.19 -32.59
C SER A 237 -57.75 -7.74 -33.48
N ASP A 238 -57.97 -8.92 -34.05
CA ASP A 238 -57.09 -9.53 -35.06
C ASP A 238 -56.94 -8.62 -36.28
N ILE A 239 -55.73 -8.61 -36.84
CA ILE A 239 -55.46 -7.96 -38.12
C ILE A 239 -55.43 -9.05 -39.20
N ASP A 240 -56.58 -9.29 -39.81
CA ASP A 240 -56.79 -10.37 -40.77
C ASP A 240 -56.25 -10.06 -42.17
N GLY A 241 -55.76 -11.10 -42.85
CA GLY A 241 -55.51 -11.11 -44.30
C GLY A 241 -56.80 -10.92 -45.10
N GLU A 242 -56.70 -10.46 -46.35
CA GLU A 242 -57.86 -9.99 -47.12
C GLU A 242 -58.50 -11.07 -48.01
N ALA A 243 -57.68 -11.96 -48.56
CA ALA A 243 -58.08 -13.02 -49.48
C ALA A 243 -57.55 -14.41 -49.07
N PHE A 244 -58.06 -15.43 -49.76
CA PHE A 244 -57.61 -16.81 -49.55
C PHE A 244 -56.13 -16.95 -49.92
N TRP A 245 -55.36 -17.66 -49.11
CA TRP A 245 -53.94 -17.98 -49.36
C TRP A 245 -52.96 -16.81 -49.34
N ASP A 246 -53.38 -15.62 -48.89
CA ASP A 246 -52.52 -14.41 -48.84
C ASP A 246 -51.30 -14.56 -47.91
N TYR A 247 -51.42 -15.42 -46.89
CA TYR A 247 -50.41 -15.65 -45.86
C TYR A 247 -50.03 -14.37 -45.09
N SER A 248 -51.01 -13.56 -44.69
CA SER A 248 -50.76 -12.37 -43.88
C SER A 248 -50.19 -12.73 -42.51
N GLY A 249 -49.17 -12.00 -42.05
CA GLY A 249 -48.40 -12.36 -40.86
C GLY A 249 -47.21 -13.29 -41.15
N TYR A 250 -46.85 -13.47 -42.41
CA TYR A 250 -45.62 -14.19 -42.76
C TYR A 250 -44.37 -13.50 -42.20
N SER A 251 -44.36 -12.16 -42.24
CA SER A 251 -43.34 -11.33 -41.58
C SER A 251 -44.03 -10.19 -40.85
N VAL A 252 -43.52 -9.84 -39.66
CA VAL A 252 -44.04 -8.74 -38.83
C VAL A 252 -42.88 -7.92 -38.28
N SER A 253 -43.07 -6.61 -38.15
CA SER A 253 -42.11 -5.71 -37.49
C SER A 253 -42.86 -4.60 -36.74
N LEU A 254 -42.50 -4.37 -35.47
CA LEU A 254 -43.04 -3.30 -34.63
C LEU A 254 -42.12 -2.08 -34.59
N SER A 255 -42.71 -0.89 -34.43
CA SER A 255 -41.98 0.30 -33.95
C SER A 255 -41.57 0.13 -32.50
N SER A 256 -40.54 0.86 -32.05
CA SER A 256 -39.99 0.72 -30.69
C SER A 256 -41.01 1.00 -29.59
N ASP A 257 -41.99 1.86 -29.83
CA ASP A 257 -43.08 2.16 -28.89
C ASP A 257 -44.25 1.15 -28.94
N GLY A 258 -44.15 0.11 -29.80
CA GLY A 258 -45.15 -0.93 -29.98
C GLY A 258 -46.46 -0.46 -30.61
N SER A 259 -46.52 0.74 -31.19
CA SER A 259 -47.78 1.33 -31.66
C SER A 259 -47.94 1.38 -33.17
N THR A 260 -46.92 1.01 -33.94
CA THR A 260 -46.98 0.81 -35.40
C THR A 260 -46.52 -0.60 -35.72
N VAL A 261 -47.21 -1.30 -36.61
CA VAL A 261 -46.81 -2.64 -37.08
C VAL A 261 -46.83 -2.68 -38.60
N ALA A 262 -45.80 -3.29 -39.20
CA ALA A 262 -45.80 -3.67 -40.62
C ALA A 262 -46.00 -5.19 -40.74
N ILE A 263 -46.83 -5.61 -41.69
CA ILE A 263 -47.25 -7.00 -41.87
C ILE A 263 -47.11 -7.36 -43.34
N GLY A 264 -46.25 -8.33 -43.64
CA GLY A 264 -46.09 -8.90 -44.97
C GLY A 264 -47.09 -10.03 -45.24
N ALA A 265 -47.60 -10.08 -46.46
CA ALA A 265 -48.37 -11.22 -46.99
C ALA A 265 -47.88 -11.54 -48.39
N LEU A 266 -46.94 -12.48 -48.48
CA LEU A 266 -46.16 -12.72 -49.68
C LEU A 266 -46.96 -13.36 -50.83
N ASN A 267 -48.05 -14.05 -50.54
CA ASN A 267 -48.86 -14.71 -51.58
C ASN A 267 -50.01 -13.83 -52.11
N ASN A 268 -50.17 -12.62 -51.57
CA ASN A 268 -51.28 -11.78 -51.98
C ASN A 268 -51.23 -11.43 -53.47
N HIS A 269 -52.42 -11.30 -54.06
CA HIS A 269 -52.61 -11.16 -55.49
C HIS A 269 -52.77 -9.71 -56.00
N GLY A 270 -52.47 -8.69 -55.21
CA GLY A 270 -52.80 -7.28 -55.48
C GLY A 270 -52.40 -6.78 -56.87
N ASN A 271 -51.18 -7.09 -57.32
CA ASN A 271 -50.63 -6.65 -58.61
C ASN A 271 -50.22 -7.82 -59.53
N GLY A 272 -50.76 -9.02 -59.30
CA GLY A 272 -50.43 -10.24 -60.05
C GLY A 272 -50.60 -11.50 -59.19
N SER A 273 -50.52 -12.70 -59.77
CA SER A 273 -50.49 -13.93 -58.95
C SER A 273 -49.30 -13.88 -58.01
N ASP A 274 -49.50 -14.11 -56.72
CA ASP A 274 -48.42 -14.14 -55.71
C ASP A 274 -47.43 -12.97 -55.81
N SER A 275 -47.90 -11.77 -56.17
CA SER A 275 -47.06 -10.56 -56.19
C SER A 275 -46.61 -10.17 -54.79
N GLY A 276 -47.43 -10.51 -53.80
CA GLY A 276 -47.27 -10.12 -52.42
C GLY A 276 -47.63 -8.66 -52.15
N HIS A 277 -47.80 -8.33 -50.88
CA HIS A 277 -48.00 -6.95 -50.42
C HIS A 277 -47.55 -6.79 -48.96
N THR A 278 -47.40 -5.54 -48.52
CA THR A 278 -47.19 -5.18 -47.12
C THR A 278 -48.23 -4.15 -46.68
N ARG A 279 -48.82 -4.37 -45.49
CA ARG A 279 -49.75 -3.43 -44.86
C ARG A 279 -49.17 -2.92 -43.55
N ILE A 280 -49.44 -1.66 -43.26
CA ILE A 280 -48.93 -0.98 -42.06
C ILE A 280 -50.13 -0.53 -41.25
N TYR A 281 -50.13 -0.78 -39.94
CA TYR A 281 -51.17 -0.38 -39.03
C TYR A 281 -50.63 0.48 -37.90
N LYS A 282 -51.44 1.43 -37.42
CA LYS A 282 -51.15 2.30 -36.29
C LYS A 282 -52.24 2.17 -35.24
N TRP A 283 -51.82 1.98 -34.00
CA TRP A 283 -52.72 1.99 -32.84
C TRP A 283 -53.19 3.42 -32.53
N ASP A 284 -54.49 3.61 -32.41
CA ASP A 284 -55.10 4.91 -32.07
C ASP A 284 -55.48 5.07 -30.58
N GLY A 285 -55.21 4.04 -29.76
CA GLY A 285 -55.68 3.94 -28.38
C GLY A 285 -56.81 2.94 -28.17
N SER A 286 -57.47 2.50 -29.24
CA SER A 286 -58.62 1.59 -29.20
C SER A 286 -58.66 0.53 -30.30
N SER A 287 -58.10 0.82 -31.48
CA SER A 287 -58.06 -0.10 -32.62
C SER A 287 -56.80 0.09 -33.45
N TRP A 288 -56.44 -0.98 -34.18
CA TRP A 288 -55.41 -0.95 -35.21
C TRP A 288 -56.01 -0.44 -36.51
N ASN A 289 -55.57 0.73 -36.96
CA ASN A 289 -56.03 1.33 -38.21
C ASN A 289 -54.92 1.26 -39.24
N GLN A 290 -55.26 0.87 -40.46
CA GLN A 290 -54.29 0.87 -41.56
C GLN A 290 -53.78 2.29 -41.82
N ARG A 291 -52.47 2.42 -41.96
CA ARG A 291 -51.72 3.67 -42.17
C ARG A 291 -51.22 3.74 -43.60
N GLY A 292 -51.99 4.39 -44.46
CA GLY A 292 -51.74 4.45 -45.90
C GLY A 292 -52.45 3.34 -46.66
N SER A 293 -52.20 3.26 -47.97
CA SER A 293 -52.66 2.16 -48.82
C SER A 293 -51.74 0.94 -48.69
N ASP A 294 -52.17 -0.18 -49.27
CA ASP A 294 -51.32 -1.36 -49.46
C ASP A 294 -50.07 -1.01 -50.28
N ILE A 295 -48.94 -1.61 -49.92
CA ILE A 295 -47.72 -1.55 -50.73
C ILE A 295 -47.59 -2.89 -51.46
N ASP A 296 -48.05 -2.91 -52.71
CA ASP A 296 -48.05 -4.12 -53.55
C ASP A 296 -46.68 -4.43 -54.14
N GLY A 297 -46.43 -5.72 -54.40
CA GLY A 297 -45.32 -6.20 -55.24
C GLY A 297 -45.39 -5.64 -56.67
N GLU A 298 -44.28 -5.70 -57.40
CA GLU A 298 -44.18 -5.07 -58.72
C GLU A 298 -44.75 -5.95 -59.84
N ALA A 299 -44.62 -7.27 -59.72
CA ALA A 299 -45.05 -8.26 -60.68
C ALA A 299 -45.54 -9.55 -60.00
N ALA A 300 -46.12 -10.45 -60.79
CA ALA A 300 -46.54 -11.77 -60.32
C ALA A 300 -45.33 -12.62 -59.92
N PHE A 301 -45.46 -13.39 -58.83
CA PHE A 301 -44.44 -14.27 -58.25
C PHE A 301 -43.22 -13.57 -57.65
N ASP A 302 -43.31 -12.27 -57.35
CA ASP A 302 -42.26 -11.54 -56.64
C ASP A 302 -42.23 -11.82 -55.13
N TYR A 303 -43.38 -12.25 -54.58
CA TYR A 303 -43.56 -12.53 -53.15
C TYR A 303 -43.14 -11.38 -52.21
N SER A 304 -43.49 -10.14 -52.57
CA SER A 304 -43.18 -8.96 -51.76
C SER A 304 -43.82 -9.03 -50.37
N GLY A 305 -43.07 -8.61 -49.34
CA GLY A 305 -43.46 -8.82 -47.94
C GLY A 305 -42.95 -10.14 -47.36
N TYR A 306 -42.01 -10.81 -48.04
CA TYR A 306 -41.30 -11.98 -47.51
C TYR A 306 -40.59 -11.65 -46.19
N SER A 307 -39.97 -10.46 -46.12
CA SER A 307 -39.31 -9.91 -44.94
C SER A 307 -39.64 -8.43 -44.85
N VAL A 308 -39.96 -7.92 -43.65
CA VAL A 308 -40.26 -6.52 -43.40
C VAL A 308 -39.50 -6.02 -42.18
N SER A 309 -39.04 -4.77 -42.20
CA SER A 309 -38.38 -4.14 -41.07
C SER A 309 -38.77 -2.67 -40.98
N LEU A 310 -39.20 -2.21 -39.79
CA LEU A 310 -39.52 -0.81 -39.50
C LEU A 310 -38.37 -0.12 -38.77
N SER A 311 -38.22 1.19 -39.00
CA SER A 311 -37.46 2.07 -38.11
C SER A 311 -38.14 2.18 -36.74
N SER A 312 -37.38 2.62 -35.73
CA SER A 312 -37.84 2.74 -34.35
C SER A 312 -39.08 3.63 -34.20
N ASP A 313 -39.15 4.72 -34.96
CA ASP A 313 -40.29 5.65 -34.99
C ASP A 313 -41.45 5.19 -35.89
N GLY A 314 -41.27 4.07 -36.60
CA GLY A 314 -42.23 3.54 -37.57
C GLY A 314 -42.48 4.45 -38.77
N SER A 315 -41.47 5.23 -39.20
CA SER A 315 -41.57 6.14 -40.36
C SER A 315 -40.85 5.63 -41.61
N VAL A 316 -39.86 4.74 -41.47
CA VAL A 316 -39.17 4.05 -42.58
C VAL A 316 -39.52 2.56 -42.54
N LEU A 317 -39.75 1.98 -43.71
CA LEU A 317 -40.08 0.57 -43.88
C LEU A 317 -39.24 -0.03 -45.00
N ALA A 318 -38.55 -1.13 -44.72
CA ALA A 318 -37.92 -1.98 -45.74
C ALA A 318 -38.78 -3.20 -46.02
N ILE A 319 -38.89 -3.58 -47.30
CA ILE A 319 -39.68 -4.71 -47.78
C ILE A 319 -38.81 -5.53 -48.74
N GLY A 320 -38.58 -6.79 -48.39
CA GLY A 320 -37.90 -7.76 -49.25
C GLY A 320 -38.87 -8.55 -50.13
N ALA A 321 -38.43 -8.83 -51.35
CA ALA A 321 -39.11 -9.66 -52.34
C ALA A 321 -38.09 -10.65 -52.93
N VAL A 322 -37.88 -11.78 -52.24
CA VAL A 322 -36.74 -12.69 -52.53
C VAL A 322 -36.84 -13.43 -53.87
N PHE A 323 -37.97 -13.34 -54.58
CA PHE A 323 -38.16 -14.01 -55.88
C PHE A 323 -38.28 -13.03 -57.04
N ASN A 324 -38.16 -11.73 -56.80
CA ASN A 324 -38.32 -10.77 -57.88
C ASN A 324 -37.21 -10.89 -58.94
N ASP A 325 -37.60 -10.61 -60.19
CA ASP A 325 -36.76 -10.82 -61.38
C ASP A 325 -35.92 -9.60 -61.82
N GLY A 326 -35.83 -8.54 -60.99
CA GLY A 326 -35.28 -7.22 -61.35
C GLY A 326 -33.91 -7.26 -62.02
N ASN A 327 -33.03 -8.16 -61.56
CA ASN A 327 -31.71 -8.41 -62.13
C ASN A 327 -31.49 -9.90 -62.54
N GLY A 328 -32.55 -10.53 -63.07
CA GLY A 328 -32.57 -11.94 -63.49
C GLY A 328 -33.53 -12.80 -62.66
N SER A 329 -33.89 -13.98 -63.18
CA SER A 329 -34.89 -14.88 -62.55
C SER A 329 -34.57 -15.12 -61.07
N ASP A 330 -35.52 -14.83 -60.17
CA ASP A 330 -35.37 -15.02 -58.73
C ASP A 330 -34.08 -14.38 -58.14
N ALA A 331 -33.63 -13.25 -58.70
CA ALA A 331 -32.49 -12.50 -58.13
C ALA A 331 -32.85 -11.89 -56.76
N GLY A 332 -34.12 -11.52 -56.61
CA GLY A 332 -34.68 -10.84 -55.45
C GLY A 332 -34.34 -9.35 -55.43
N HIS A 333 -35.14 -8.56 -54.71
CA HIS A 333 -34.85 -7.16 -54.43
C HIS A 333 -35.34 -6.72 -53.06
N THR A 334 -34.92 -5.51 -52.66
CA THR A 334 -35.45 -4.79 -51.51
C THR A 334 -35.92 -3.39 -51.89
N ARG A 335 -37.11 -3.01 -51.42
CA ARG A 335 -37.67 -1.66 -51.55
C ARG A 335 -37.78 -1.01 -50.18
N ILE A 336 -37.42 0.27 -50.09
CA ILE A 336 -37.50 1.05 -48.86
C ILE A 336 -38.49 2.18 -49.05
N TYR A 337 -39.33 2.45 -48.06
CA TYR A 337 -40.37 3.46 -48.08
C TYR A 337 -40.27 4.40 -46.88
N GLN A 338 -40.58 5.66 -47.09
CA GLN A 338 -40.69 6.70 -46.06
C GLN A 338 -42.13 7.21 -46.00
N TRP A 339 -42.68 7.27 -44.79
CA TRP A 339 -43.95 7.93 -44.50
C TRP A 339 -43.80 9.45 -44.54
N ASP A 340 -44.62 10.13 -45.34
CA ASP A 340 -44.61 11.60 -45.47
C ASP A 340 -45.63 12.35 -44.59
N GLY A 341 -46.45 11.61 -43.82
CA GLY A 341 -47.61 12.14 -43.10
C GLY A 341 -48.95 11.64 -43.63
N SER A 342 -48.99 11.16 -44.88
CA SER A 342 -50.21 10.75 -45.59
C SER A 342 -50.06 9.49 -46.46
N SER A 343 -48.86 9.26 -47.00
CA SER A 343 -48.54 8.14 -47.89
C SER A 343 -47.15 7.56 -47.61
N TRP A 344 -46.99 6.29 -47.97
CA TRP A 344 -45.70 5.63 -48.06
C TRP A 344 -45.11 5.89 -49.44
N ASN A 345 -43.98 6.59 -49.49
CA ASN A 345 -43.27 6.87 -50.75
C ASN A 345 -41.97 6.11 -50.76
N GLN A 346 -41.63 5.51 -51.90
CA GLN A 346 -40.36 4.80 -52.03
C GLN A 346 -39.18 5.78 -51.86
N LEU A 347 -38.19 5.36 -51.07
CA LEU A 347 -36.99 6.09 -50.70
C LEU A 347 -35.81 5.53 -51.50
N GLY A 348 -35.47 6.19 -52.61
CA GLY A 348 -34.45 5.72 -53.55
C GLY A 348 -35.00 4.73 -54.60
N SER A 349 -34.10 4.17 -55.40
CA SER A 349 -34.40 3.06 -56.32
C SER A 349 -34.45 1.72 -55.58
N ASP A 350 -34.93 0.67 -56.26
CA ASP A 350 -34.84 -0.70 -55.79
C ASP A 350 -33.37 -1.11 -55.55
N ILE A 351 -33.15 -1.93 -54.53
CA ILE A 351 -31.86 -2.59 -54.29
C ILE A 351 -31.98 -4.03 -54.79
N ASP A 352 -31.59 -4.26 -56.04
CA ASP A 352 -31.63 -5.57 -56.68
C ASP A 352 -30.51 -6.49 -56.20
N GLY A 353 -30.78 -7.80 -56.13
CA GLY A 353 -29.76 -8.85 -56.01
C GLY A 353 -28.81 -8.86 -57.21
N GLU A 354 -27.65 -9.53 -57.11
CA GLU A 354 -26.64 -9.44 -58.19
C GLU A 354 -26.91 -10.34 -59.38
N ALA A 355 -27.45 -11.53 -59.13
CA ALA A 355 -27.59 -12.55 -60.13
C ALA A 355 -28.89 -13.35 -59.94
N ALA A 356 -29.30 -13.99 -61.03
CA ALA A 356 -30.45 -14.89 -61.03
C ALA A 356 -30.22 -16.06 -60.04
N GLY A 357 -31.20 -16.30 -59.18
CA GLY A 357 -31.17 -17.37 -58.19
C GLY A 357 -30.47 -17.04 -56.87
N ASP A 358 -30.16 -15.77 -56.58
CA ASP A 358 -29.51 -15.35 -55.34
C ASP A 358 -30.48 -15.17 -54.15
N TYR A 359 -31.76 -14.91 -54.45
CA TYR A 359 -32.84 -14.74 -53.46
C TYR A 359 -32.59 -13.61 -52.44
N SER A 360 -32.15 -12.45 -52.93
CA SER A 360 -31.91 -11.26 -52.10
C SER A 360 -33.20 -10.68 -51.53
N GLY A 361 -33.24 -10.41 -50.22
CA GLY A 361 -34.40 -9.73 -49.61
C GLY A 361 -34.72 -10.10 -48.16
N ASN A 362 -33.80 -10.71 -47.39
CA ASN A 362 -33.98 -10.80 -45.93
C ASN A 362 -33.47 -9.52 -45.30
N VAL A 363 -34.34 -8.70 -44.69
CA VAL A 363 -34.01 -7.30 -44.37
C VAL A 363 -33.99 -7.00 -42.88
N SER A 364 -33.09 -6.10 -42.48
CA SER A 364 -33.08 -5.48 -41.15
C SER A 364 -32.64 -4.02 -41.26
N LEU A 365 -33.37 -3.08 -40.65
CA LEU A 365 -33.05 -1.65 -40.63
C LEU A 365 -32.36 -1.24 -39.32
N SER A 366 -31.53 -0.19 -39.40
CA SER A 366 -31.15 0.60 -38.23
C SER A 366 -32.35 1.37 -37.67
N SER A 367 -32.26 1.79 -36.40
CA SER A 367 -33.34 2.49 -35.71
C SER A 367 -33.80 3.77 -36.39
N ASP A 368 -32.87 4.50 -37.02
CA ASP A 368 -33.14 5.73 -37.77
C ASP A 368 -33.55 5.47 -39.23
N GLY A 369 -33.54 4.21 -39.67
CA GLY A 369 -33.85 3.80 -41.04
C GLY A 369 -32.81 4.21 -42.08
N SER A 370 -31.61 4.65 -41.68
CA SER A 370 -30.57 5.13 -42.62
C SER A 370 -29.61 4.04 -43.12
N ILE A 371 -29.59 2.87 -42.45
CA ILE A 371 -28.76 1.71 -42.80
C ILE A 371 -29.66 0.47 -42.90
N ILE A 372 -29.38 -0.39 -43.87
CA ILE A 372 -30.10 -1.64 -44.08
C ILE A 372 -29.13 -2.79 -44.34
N ALA A 373 -29.36 -3.94 -43.70
CA ALA A 373 -28.72 -5.20 -44.03
C ALA A 373 -29.68 -6.06 -44.86
N ILE A 374 -29.17 -6.68 -45.92
CA ILE A 374 -29.92 -7.50 -46.87
C ILE A 374 -29.18 -8.81 -47.07
N GLY A 375 -29.80 -9.91 -46.65
CA GLY A 375 -29.31 -11.25 -46.87
C GLY A 375 -29.86 -11.89 -48.15
N ALA A 376 -28.97 -12.55 -48.89
CA ALA A 376 -29.26 -13.31 -50.12
C ALA A 376 -28.68 -14.72 -49.97
N TYR A 377 -29.52 -15.62 -49.45
CA TYR A 377 -29.07 -16.89 -48.88
C TYR A 377 -28.74 -17.98 -49.90
N LEU A 378 -29.01 -17.77 -51.19
CA LEU A 378 -28.62 -18.70 -52.27
C LEU A 378 -27.52 -18.17 -53.17
N ASN A 379 -26.95 -17.01 -52.86
CA ASN A 379 -25.87 -16.46 -53.65
C ASN A 379 -24.65 -17.41 -53.71
N ASP A 380 -24.03 -17.45 -54.89
CA ASP A 380 -22.95 -18.38 -55.24
C ASP A 380 -21.52 -17.77 -55.12
N GLY A 381 -21.39 -16.56 -54.55
CA GLY A 381 -20.16 -15.75 -54.57
C GLY A 381 -18.92 -16.43 -54.00
N ASN A 382 -19.09 -17.30 -53.01
CA ASN A 382 -18.02 -18.09 -52.39
C ASN A 382 -18.32 -19.61 -52.41
N GLY A 383 -18.96 -20.08 -53.48
CA GLY A 383 -19.37 -21.48 -53.66
C GLY A 383 -20.88 -21.62 -53.80
N SER A 384 -21.35 -22.75 -54.34
CA SER A 384 -22.78 -22.90 -54.66
C SER A 384 -23.67 -22.77 -53.42
N ASN A 385 -24.61 -21.83 -53.43
CA ASN A 385 -25.50 -21.45 -52.34
C ASN A 385 -24.76 -21.21 -51.01
N SER A 386 -23.57 -20.59 -51.07
CA SER A 386 -22.88 -20.16 -49.84
C SER A 386 -23.67 -19.07 -49.12
N GLY A 387 -24.39 -18.25 -49.89
CA GLY A 387 -25.10 -17.08 -49.43
C GLY A 387 -24.16 -15.91 -49.13
N HIS A 388 -24.71 -14.72 -48.99
CA HIS A 388 -24.00 -13.53 -48.51
C HIS A 388 -24.96 -12.52 -47.88
N THR A 389 -24.40 -11.51 -47.22
CA THR A 389 -25.14 -10.35 -46.72
C THR A 389 -24.47 -9.07 -47.19
N ARG A 390 -25.28 -8.10 -47.63
CA ARG A 390 -24.86 -6.74 -47.94
C ARG A 390 -25.46 -5.72 -47.02
N ILE A 391 -24.70 -4.68 -46.73
CA ILE A 391 -25.19 -3.55 -45.95
C ILE A 391 -25.16 -2.31 -46.85
N TYR A 392 -26.23 -1.52 -46.82
CA TYR A 392 -26.33 -0.26 -47.54
C TYR A 392 -26.57 0.89 -46.58
N LYS A 393 -26.10 2.08 -46.95
CA LYS A 393 -26.32 3.32 -46.22
C LYS A 393 -26.92 4.37 -47.15
N TRP A 394 -27.95 5.04 -46.67
CA TRP A 394 -28.58 6.17 -47.34
C TRP A 394 -27.67 7.42 -47.25
N ASP A 395 -27.40 8.05 -48.40
CA ASP A 395 -26.59 9.28 -48.47
C ASP A 395 -27.43 10.57 -48.57
N GLY A 396 -28.75 10.46 -48.55
CA GLY A 396 -29.69 11.56 -48.83
C GLY A 396 -30.34 11.48 -50.22
N SER A 397 -29.81 10.66 -51.13
CA SER A 397 -30.28 10.52 -52.51
C SER A 397 -30.31 9.08 -53.04
N SER A 398 -29.39 8.23 -52.59
CA SER A 398 -29.27 6.84 -53.01
C SER A 398 -28.80 5.93 -51.88
N TRP A 399 -29.15 4.64 -52.01
CA TRP A 399 -28.63 3.57 -51.17
C TRP A 399 -27.29 3.11 -51.72
N ASN A 400 -26.21 3.38 -50.99
CA ASN A 400 -24.86 2.97 -51.36
C ASN A 400 -24.42 1.81 -50.50
N GLN A 401 -23.82 0.79 -51.11
CA GLN A 401 -23.25 -0.32 -50.35
C GLN A 401 -22.15 0.18 -49.40
N ARG A 402 -22.17 -0.31 -48.17
CA ARG A 402 -21.26 0.03 -47.08
C ARG A 402 -20.33 -1.15 -46.83
N GLY A 403 -19.12 -1.07 -47.39
CA GLY A 403 -18.13 -2.15 -47.36
C GLY A 403 -18.31 -3.17 -48.48
N SER A 404 -17.46 -4.18 -48.48
CA SER A 404 -17.60 -5.36 -49.34
C SER A 404 -18.72 -6.28 -48.85
N ASP A 405 -19.05 -7.28 -49.68
CA ASP A 405 -19.96 -8.36 -49.33
C ASP A 405 -19.45 -9.16 -48.13
N ILE A 406 -20.37 -9.60 -47.28
CA ILE A 406 -20.08 -10.56 -46.22
C ILE A 406 -20.49 -11.94 -46.72
N ASP A 407 -19.55 -12.66 -47.33
CA ASP A 407 -19.79 -13.95 -47.95
C ASP A 407 -19.93 -15.09 -46.92
N GLY A 408 -20.80 -16.05 -47.23
CA GLY A 408 -20.82 -17.37 -46.62
C GLY A 408 -19.47 -18.06 -46.74
N GLU A 409 -19.12 -18.91 -45.79
CA GLU A 409 -17.78 -19.52 -45.71
C GLU A 409 -17.61 -20.76 -46.60
N ALA A 410 -18.68 -21.53 -46.82
CA ALA A 410 -18.68 -22.70 -47.69
C ALA A 410 -19.97 -22.84 -48.51
N ALA A 411 -19.93 -23.75 -49.51
CA ALA A 411 -21.09 -24.07 -50.34
C ALA A 411 -22.18 -24.76 -49.50
N LEU A 412 -23.45 -24.42 -49.77
CA LEU A 412 -24.64 -24.93 -49.08
C LEU A 412 -24.81 -24.49 -47.62
N ASP A 413 -24.15 -23.42 -47.19
CA ASP A 413 -24.30 -22.86 -45.84
C ASP A 413 -25.53 -21.95 -45.67
N TYR A 414 -25.97 -21.33 -46.76
CA TYR A 414 -27.14 -20.44 -46.81
C TYR A 414 -26.99 -19.22 -45.88
N SER A 415 -25.79 -18.62 -45.85
CA SER A 415 -25.51 -17.43 -45.05
C SER A 415 -26.36 -16.24 -45.49
N GLY A 416 -26.86 -15.44 -44.53
CA GLY A 416 -27.80 -14.36 -44.83
C GLY A 416 -29.26 -14.82 -44.88
N ARG A 417 -29.57 -16.05 -44.43
CA ARG A 417 -30.97 -16.48 -44.25
C ARG A 417 -31.70 -15.65 -43.20
N SER A 418 -30.99 -15.27 -42.15
CA SER A 418 -31.46 -14.36 -41.13
C SER A 418 -30.40 -13.29 -40.88
N VAL A 419 -30.83 -12.04 -40.74
CA VAL A 419 -29.96 -10.89 -40.51
C VAL A 419 -30.61 -9.97 -39.48
N SER A 420 -29.81 -9.42 -38.57
CA SER A 420 -30.26 -8.40 -37.61
C SER A 420 -29.19 -7.33 -37.48
N LEU A 421 -29.58 -6.06 -37.58
CA LEU A 421 -28.72 -4.90 -37.30
C LEU A 421 -28.92 -4.37 -35.88
N SER A 422 -27.86 -3.80 -35.31
CA SER A 422 -27.96 -2.91 -34.15
C SER A 422 -28.66 -1.59 -34.54
N SER A 423 -29.14 -0.87 -33.53
CA SER A 423 -29.86 0.40 -33.68
C SER A 423 -29.07 1.46 -34.47
N ASP A 424 -27.75 1.49 -34.30
CA ASP A 424 -26.84 2.41 -35.00
C ASP A 424 -26.30 1.85 -36.33
N GLY A 425 -26.66 0.61 -36.68
CA GLY A 425 -26.19 -0.10 -37.85
C GLY A 425 -24.68 -0.32 -37.88
N SER A 426 -24.01 -0.40 -36.72
CA SER A 426 -22.59 -0.70 -36.62
C SER A 426 -22.28 -2.18 -36.39
N THR A 427 -23.24 -2.97 -35.91
CA THR A 427 -23.11 -4.42 -35.69
C THR A 427 -24.20 -5.15 -36.48
N VAL A 428 -23.84 -6.27 -37.10
CA VAL A 428 -24.78 -7.15 -37.81
C VAL A 428 -24.57 -8.61 -37.37
N ALA A 429 -25.65 -9.31 -37.07
CA ALA A 429 -25.65 -10.76 -36.86
C ALA A 429 -26.22 -11.45 -38.10
N ILE A 430 -25.58 -12.53 -38.55
CA ILE A 430 -25.89 -13.23 -39.80
C ILE A 430 -25.96 -14.73 -39.50
N GLY A 431 -27.13 -15.33 -39.73
CA GLY A 431 -27.36 -16.75 -39.57
C GLY A 431 -27.12 -17.55 -40.85
N ALA A 432 -26.49 -18.72 -40.72
CA ALA A 432 -26.24 -19.71 -41.77
C ALA A 432 -26.69 -21.10 -41.28
N TYR A 433 -27.99 -21.34 -41.40
CA TYR A 433 -28.65 -22.47 -40.73
C TYR A 433 -28.34 -23.86 -41.29
N LEU A 434 -27.61 -23.99 -42.40
CA LEU A 434 -27.21 -25.28 -42.97
C LEU A 434 -25.70 -25.50 -42.95
N ASN A 435 -24.94 -24.60 -42.33
CA ASN A 435 -23.50 -24.74 -42.24
C ASN A 435 -23.09 -25.99 -41.42
N ASP A 436 -21.93 -26.53 -41.78
CA ASP A 436 -21.42 -27.81 -41.28
C ASP A 436 -20.33 -27.69 -40.18
N GLY A 437 -20.10 -26.49 -39.63
CA GLY A 437 -18.97 -26.15 -38.74
C GLY A 437 -18.78 -27.10 -37.56
N ASN A 438 -19.88 -27.51 -36.93
CA ASN A 438 -19.91 -28.51 -35.85
C ASN A 438 -20.74 -29.76 -36.19
N GLY A 439 -20.63 -30.22 -37.45
CA GLY A 439 -21.35 -31.36 -37.98
C GLY A 439 -22.41 -30.97 -39.02
N SER A 440 -22.88 -31.94 -39.80
CA SER A 440 -23.74 -31.68 -40.97
C SER A 440 -25.01 -30.92 -40.58
N GLU A 441 -25.28 -29.80 -41.25
CA GLU A 441 -26.44 -28.92 -40.99
C GLU A 441 -26.58 -28.49 -39.51
N SER A 442 -25.48 -28.42 -38.76
CA SER A 442 -25.48 -27.88 -37.38
C SER A 442 -25.88 -26.41 -37.35
N GLY A 443 -25.51 -25.67 -38.40
CA GLY A 443 -25.72 -24.24 -38.58
C GLY A 443 -24.81 -23.40 -37.68
N HIS A 444 -24.66 -22.13 -38.00
CA HIS A 444 -23.95 -21.16 -37.15
C HIS A 444 -24.56 -19.76 -37.24
N THR A 445 -24.09 -18.87 -36.36
CA THR A 445 -24.25 -17.42 -36.51
C THR A 445 -22.90 -16.73 -36.45
N ARG A 446 -22.68 -15.78 -37.37
CA ARG A 446 -21.53 -14.88 -37.36
C ARG A 446 -21.98 -13.47 -37.05
N ILE A 447 -21.22 -12.78 -36.22
CA ILE A 447 -21.44 -11.37 -35.91
C ILE A 447 -20.35 -10.58 -36.61
N TYR A 448 -20.67 -9.43 -37.19
CA TYR A 448 -19.70 -8.52 -37.79
C TYR A 448 -19.90 -7.12 -37.24
N GLN A 449 -18.80 -6.39 -37.09
CA GLN A 449 -18.80 -4.99 -36.72
C GLN A 449 -18.17 -4.15 -37.84
N TRP A 450 -18.81 -3.01 -38.11
CA TRP A 450 -18.34 -2.06 -39.11
C TRP A 450 -17.11 -1.33 -38.60
N ASP A 451 -16.04 -1.44 -39.37
CA ASP A 451 -14.85 -0.67 -39.19
C ASP A 451 -14.85 0.58 -40.07
N SER A 452 -15.00 1.75 -39.45
CA SER A 452 -15.03 3.02 -40.19
C SER A 452 -13.67 3.45 -40.72
N ALA A 453 -12.57 2.99 -40.14
CA ALA A 453 -11.21 3.34 -40.55
C ALA A 453 -10.77 2.55 -41.79
N SER A 454 -11.04 1.24 -41.81
CA SER A 454 -10.73 0.38 -42.96
C SER A 454 -11.90 0.25 -43.94
N SER A 455 -13.08 0.79 -43.60
CA SER A 455 -14.31 0.67 -44.40
C SER A 455 -14.69 -0.78 -44.69
N SER A 456 -14.46 -1.68 -43.74
CA SER A 456 -14.75 -3.11 -43.85
C SER A 456 -15.67 -3.60 -42.74
N TRP A 457 -16.35 -4.72 -43.00
CA TRP A 457 -17.02 -5.49 -41.96
C TRP A 457 -16.05 -6.55 -41.43
N ASN A 458 -15.78 -6.51 -40.13
CA ASN A 458 -14.87 -7.44 -39.47
C ASN A 458 -15.66 -8.39 -38.59
N GLN A 459 -15.40 -9.68 -38.70
CA GLN A 459 -16.08 -10.68 -37.89
C GLN A 459 -15.74 -10.49 -36.40
N VAL A 460 -16.77 -10.65 -35.58
CA VAL A 460 -16.76 -10.53 -34.12
C VAL A 460 -16.78 -11.94 -33.54
N GLY A 461 -15.72 -12.29 -32.81
CA GLY A 461 -15.54 -13.60 -32.19
C GLY A 461 -15.26 -14.72 -33.21
N SER A 462 -15.21 -15.96 -32.70
CA SER A 462 -15.35 -17.14 -33.53
C SER A 462 -16.81 -17.29 -33.98
N ASP A 463 -17.04 -18.21 -34.92
CA ASP A 463 -18.39 -18.63 -35.27
C ASP A 463 -19.14 -19.13 -34.02
N ILE A 464 -20.42 -18.79 -33.91
CA ILE A 464 -21.30 -19.33 -32.88
C ILE A 464 -21.98 -20.57 -33.49
N ASP A 465 -21.29 -21.70 -33.40
CA ASP A 465 -21.72 -22.97 -33.98
C ASP A 465 -22.94 -23.56 -33.26
N GLY A 466 -23.79 -24.25 -34.02
CA GLY A 466 -24.79 -25.19 -33.51
C GLY A 466 -24.15 -26.30 -32.69
N GLU A 467 -24.92 -26.91 -31.79
CA GLU A 467 -24.37 -27.83 -30.79
C GLU A 467 -24.14 -29.23 -31.36
N ALA A 468 -25.01 -29.65 -32.29
CA ALA A 468 -24.96 -30.95 -32.95
C ALA A 468 -25.39 -30.87 -34.42
N ALA A 469 -25.10 -31.95 -35.16
CA ALA A 469 -25.51 -32.10 -36.54
C ALA A 469 -27.05 -32.11 -36.66
N GLY A 470 -27.59 -31.32 -37.58
CA GLY A 470 -29.02 -31.22 -37.86
C GLY A 470 -29.77 -30.13 -37.08
N ASP A 471 -29.14 -29.47 -36.12
CA ASP A 471 -29.78 -28.47 -35.23
C ASP A 471 -30.31 -27.24 -35.96
N ARG A 472 -29.63 -26.87 -37.05
CA ARG A 472 -29.92 -25.68 -37.87
C ARG A 472 -29.92 -24.37 -37.08
N SER A 473 -28.89 -24.17 -36.25
CA SER A 473 -28.61 -22.92 -35.53
C SER A 473 -28.44 -21.74 -36.48
N GLY A 474 -28.88 -20.54 -36.10
CA GLY A 474 -28.87 -19.36 -36.99
C GLY A 474 -30.06 -19.30 -37.94
N ARG A 475 -31.11 -20.11 -37.71
CA ARG A 475 -32.35 -20.03 -38.49
C ARG A 475 -33.04 -18.68 -38.33
N SER A 476 -32.98 -18.13 -37.13
CA SER A 476 -33.42 -16.78 -36.79
C SER A 476 -32.39 -16.15 -35.86
N VAL A 477 -32.16 -14.85 -36.04
CA VAL A 477 -31.25 -14.06 -35.20
C VAL A 477 -31.89 -12.72 -34.85
N SER A 478 -31.65 -12.22 -33.64
CA SER A 478 -32.07 -10.88 -33.23
C SER A 478 -31.00 -10.27 -32.33
N LEU A 479 -30.63 -9.02 -32.62
CA LEU A 479 -29.70 -8.23 -31.80
C LEU A 479 -30.46 -7.27 -30.88
N SER A 480 -29.88 -7.02 -29.70
CA SER A 480 -30.21 -5.84 -28.90
C SER A 480 -29.82 -4.55 -29.64
N SER A 481 -30.37 -3.41 -29.22
CA SER A 481 -30.14 -2.14 -29.91
C SER A 481 -28.69 -1.68 -29.90
N ASP A 482 -27.94 -1.99 -28.84
CA ASP A 482 -26.50 -1.71 -28.74
C ASP A 482 -25.61 -2.76 -29.43
N GLY A 483 -26.21 -3.84 -29.95
CA GLY A 483 -25.51 -4.97 -30.54
C GLY A 483 -24.74 -5.83 -29.52
N SER A 484 -24.93 -5.62 -28.22
CA SER A 484 -24.24 -6.34 -27.15
C SER A 484 -24.88 -7.68 -26.80
N THR A 485 -26.07 -7.99 -27.29
CA THR A 485 -26.73 -9.28 -27.04
C THR A 485 -27.32 -9.81 -28.34
N VAL A 486 -27.12 -11.10 -28.61
CA VAL A 486 -27.73 -11.79 -29.75
C VAL A 486 -28.53 -13.00 -29.28
N ALA A 487 -29.77 -13.14 -29.74
CA ALA A 487 -30.56 -14.36 -29.60
C ALA A 487 -30.52 -15.13 -30.92
N ILE A 488 -30.31 -16.45 -30.84
CA ILE A 488 -30.11 -17.34 -31.98
C ILE A 488 -31.05 -18.53 -31.84
N GLY A 489 -31.92 -18.73 -32.83
CA GLY A 489 -32.82 -19.89 -32.89
C GLY A 489 -32.21 -21.09 -33.64
N ALA A 490 -32.38 -22.29 -33.06
CA ALA A 490 -31.98 -23.57 -33.63
C ALA A 490 -33.20 -24.49 -33.72
N THR A 491 -33.87 -24.49 -34.88
CA THR A 491 -35.23 -25.04 -34.99
C THR A 491 -35.36 -26.55 -34.89
N LEU A 492 -34.28 -27.30 -35.12
CA LEU A 492 -34.31 -28.77 -35.13
C LEU A 492 -33.42 -29.36 -34.05
N ASN A 493 -32.95 -28.55 -33.11
CA ASN A 493 -32.19 -29.08 -32.00
C ASN A 493 -33.08 -29.96 -31.12
N ASP A 494 -32.51 -31.07 -30.67
CA ASP A 494 -33.21 -32.13 -29.96
C ASP A 494 -33.31 -31.91 -28.44
N GLY A 495 -32.94 -30.72 -27.93
CA GLY A 495 -32.71 -30.38 -26.52
C GLY A 495 -33.55 -31.18 -25.52
N SER A 496 -34.83 -30.82 -25.37
CA SER A 496 -35.77 -31.51 -24.49
C SER A 496 -36.46 -32.72 -25.15
N ALA A 497 -36.57 -32.73 -26.49
CA ALA A 497 -37.19 -33.77 -27.32
C ALA A 497 -36.78 -33.61 -28.80
N GLU A 498 -36.99 -34.64 -29.63
CA GLU A 498 -36.65 -34.65 -31.06
C GLU A 498 -37.26 -33.44 -31.80
N ASN A 499 -36.42 -32.63 -32.46
CA ASN A 499 -36.80 -31.38 -33.15
C ASN A 499 -37.63 -30.39 -32.30
N ALA A 500 -37.51 -30.41 -30.98
CA ALA A 500 -38.18 -29.44 -30.12
C ALA A 500 -37.73 -28.00 -30.43
N GLY A 501 -36.48 -27.86 -30.84
CA GLY A 501 -35.78 -26.60 -31.08
C GLY A 501 -35.42 -25.88 -29.78
N HIS A 502 -34.53 -24.90 -29.86
CA HIS A 502 -34.20 -24.03 -28.73
C HIS A 502 -33.76 -22.64 -29.18
N VAL A 503 -33.56 -21.75 -28.21
CA VAL A 503 -32.87 -20.46 -28.41
C VAL A 503 -31.69 -20.33 -27.45
N ARG A 504 -30.54 -19.94 -28.00
CA ARG A 504 -29.36 -19.53 -27.22
C ARG A 504 -29.20 -18.02 -27.30
N VAL A 505 -28.89 -17.40 -26.17
CA VAL A 505 -28.62 -15.97 -26.10
C VAL A 505 -27.16 -15.76 -25.72
N PHE A 506 -26.45 -14.91 -26.43
CA PHE A 506 -25.03 -14.61 -26.17
C PHE A 506 -24.85 -13.12 -25.87
N SER A 507 -23.95 -12.83 -24.93
CA SER A 507 -23.52 -11.48 -24.59
C SER A 507 -22.19 -11.16 -25.29
N LEU A 508 -22.15 -9.96 -25.82
CA LEU A 508 -21.06 -9.18 -26.39
C LEU A 508 -20.90 -7.94 -25.50
N ASP A 509 -20.63 -8.18 -24.22
CA ASP A 509 -20.41 -7.10 -23.26
C ASP A 509 -18.92 -6.72 -23.28
N THR A 510 -18.66 -5.46 -23.58
CA THR A 510 -17.32 -4.86 -23.69
C THR A 510 -17.07 -3.79 -22.63
N THR A 511 -18.01 -3.59 -21.70
CA THR A 511 -17.95 -2.58 -20.66
C THR A 511 -17.32 -3.19 -19.42
N ALA A 512 -16.26 -2.57 -18.89
CA ALA A 512 -15.64 -3.05 -17.67
C ALA A 512 -16.44 -2.60 -16.42
N PRO A 513 -16.63 -3.47 -15.41
CA PRO A 513 -17.23 -3.08 -14.14
C PRO A 513 -16.37 -2.00 -13.44
N THR A 514 -16.96 -0.93 -12.93
CA THR A 514 -16.25 0.15 -12.22
C THR A 514 -16.67 0.23 -10.75
N VAL A 515 -15.75 0.61 -9.85
CA VAL A 515 -16.10 0.84 -8.43
C VAL A 515 -16.94 2.12 -8.30
N GLN A 516 -18.10 2.01 -7.67
CA GLN A 516 -19.04 3.11 -7.45
C GLN A 516 -18.93 3.69 -6.04
N SER A 517 -18.77 2.85 -5.01
CA SER A 517 -18.65 3.29 -3.62
C SER A 517 -17.92 2.26 -2.77
N VAL A 518 -17.39 2.72 -1.64
CA VAL A 518 -16.81 1.88 -0.59
C VAL A 518 -17.50 2.21 0.73
N SER A 519 -17.95 1.19 1.45
CA SER A 519 -18.63 1.34 2.74
C SER A 519 -18.22 0.23 3.69
N SER A 520 -18.77 0.17 4.90
CA SER A 520 -18.61 -0.95 5.82
C SER A 520 -19.95 -1.50 6.28
N SER A 521 -20.02 -2.83 6.46
CA SER A 521 -21.13 -3.45 7.20
C SER A 521 -20.85 -3.55 8.71
N THR A 522 -19.63 -3.25 9.13
CA THR A 522 -19.29 -3.06 10.53
C THR A 522 -19.87 -1.71 10.98
N ALA A 523 -20.50 -1.67 12.16
CA ALA A 523 -21.19 -0.47 12.62
C ALA A 523 -20.21 0.68 12.89
N ASP A 524 -20.68 1.93 12.83
CA ASP A 524 -19.84 3.07 13.22
C ASP A 524 -19.42 2.97 14.69
N GLY A 525 -18.15 3.28 14.99
CA GLY A 525 -17.60 3.15 16.33
C GLY A 525 -16.07 3.12 16.41
N THR A 526 -15.56 2.85 17.60
CA THR A 526 -14.13 2.69 17.88
C THR A 526 -13.79 1.21 18.00
N TYR A 527 -12.70 0.80 17.34
CA TYR A 527 -12.26 -0.59 17.23
C TYR A 527 -10.85 -0.77 17.74
N LYS A 528 -10.65 -1.80 18.56
CA LYS A 528 -9.37 -2.13 19.20
C LYS A 528 -8.63 -3.24 18.46
N ALA A 529 -7.38 -3.47 18.84
CA ALA A 529 -6.59 -4.58 18.31
C ALA A 529 -7.32 -5.93 18.46
N GLY A 530 -7.37 -6.70 17.37
CA GLY A 530 -8.06 -7.98 17.26
C GLY A 530 -9.51 -7.92 16.78
N ASP A 531 -10.14 -6.74 16.73
CA ASP A 531 -11.48 -6.60 16.15
C ASP A 531 -11.43 -6.77 14.61
N VAL A 532 -12.50 -7.30 14.02
CA VAL A 532 -12.60 -7.53 12.56
C VAL A 532 -13.58 -6.56 11.93
N ILE A 533 -13.11 -5.82 10.93
CA ILE A 533 -13.87 -4.85 10.15
C ILE A 533 -14.13 -5.43 8.77
N THR A 534 -15.38 -5.39 8.33
CA THR A 534 -15.81 -5.83 6.99
C THR A 534 -16.11 -4.62 6.12
N ILE A 535 -15.32 -4.46 5.06
CA ILE A 535 -15.42 -3.36 4.10
C ILE A 535 -16.07 -3.87 2.82
N ASN A 536 -17.04 -3.13 2.30
CA ASN A 536 -17.79 -3.44 1.11
C ASN A 536 -17.35 -2.53 -0.03
N VAL A 537 -16.90 -3.10 -1.14
CA VAL A 537 -16.60 -2.40 -2.39
C VAL A 537 -17.73 -2.69 -3.37
N VAL A 538 -18.44 -1.65 -3.80
CA VAL A 538 -19.61 -1.76 -4.69
C VAL A 538 -19.21 -1.41 -6.12
N PHE A 539 -19.52 -2.28 -7.07
CA PHE A 539 -19.28 -2.14 -8.50
C PHE A 539 -20.55 -1.71 -9.26
N SER A 540 -20.38 -1.22 -10.48
CA SER A 540 -21.47 -0.83 -11.40
C SER A 540 -22.36 -2.00 -11.82
N GLU A 541 -21.84 -3.22 -11.75
CA GLU A 541 -22.50 -4.48 -12.11
C GLU A 541 -21.91 -5.65 -11.33
N ALA A 542 -22.46 -6.85 -11.51
CA ALA A 542 -22.05 -8.04 -10.78
C ALA A 542 -20.67 -8.54 -11.24
N VAL A 543 -19.79 -8.86 -10.28
CA VAL A 543 -18.42 -9.33 -10.57
C VAL A 543 -18.12 -10.67 -9.91
N THR A 544 -17.41 -11.52 -10.64
CA THR A 544 -16.84 -12.80 -10.21
C THR A 544 -15.37 -12.63 -9.83
N VAL A 545 -15.01 -13.17 -8.67
CA VAL A 545 -13.63 -13.18 -8.16
C VAL A 545 -13.01 -14.57 -8.33
N THR A 546 -11.85 -14.65 -8.98
CA THR A 546 -11.05 -15.88 -9.05
C THR A 546 -9.78 -15.71 -8.24
N THR A 547 -9.52 -16.63 -7.31
CA THR A 547 -8.38 -16.54 -6.37
C THR A 547 -7.23 -17.52 -6.66
N THR A 548 -7.31 -18.26 -7.78
CA THR A 548 -6.33 -19.32 -8.13
C THR A 548 -4.89 -18.81 -8.32
N GLY A 549 -4.70 -17.54 -8.69
CA GLY A 549 -3.38 -16.90 -8.79
C GLY A 549 -3.00 -16.00 -7.59
N GLY A 550 -3.91 -15.85 -6.63
CA GLY A 550 -3.78 -15.03 -5.42
C GLY A 550 -5.08 -14.32 -5.06
N THR A 551 -5.12 -13.61 -3.91
CA THR A 551 -6.38 -13.06 -3.35
C THR A 551 -6.37 -11.53 -3.41
N PRO A 552 -7.38 -10.88 -4.02
CA PRO A 552 -7.46 -9.42 -4.06
C PRO A 552 -7.40 -8.79 -2.67
N GLN A 553 -6.72 -7.65 -2.57
CA GLN A 553 -6.49 -6.91 -1.33
C GLN A 553 -6.79 -5.42 -1.53
N LEU A 554 -7.28 -4.79 -0.46
CA LEU A 554 -7.50 -3.35 -0.35
C LEU A 554 -6.58 -2.79 0.72
N THR A 555 -5.63 -1.94 0.34
CA THR A 555 -4.71 -1.29 1.29
C THR A 555 -5.38 -0.13 2.00
N LEU A 556 -5.43 -0.20 3.33
CA LEU A 556 -6.03 0.76 4.25
C LEU A 556 -4.99 1.69 4.84
N GLU A 557 -5.40 2.94 5.10
CA GLU A 557 -4.61 3.91 5.86
C GLU A 557 -4.85 3.67 7.35
N THR A 558 -3.87 3.05 8.02
CA THR A 558 -3.98 2.62 9.43
C THR A 558 -2.85 3.18 10.28
N GLY A 559 -2.20 4.27 9.84
CA GLY A 559 -1.16 4.98 10.57
C GLY A 559 0.22 4.78 9.96
N SER A 560 1.25 4.56 10.80
CA SER A 560 2.63 4.45 10.29
C SER A 560 2.88 3.19 9.46
N SER A 561 2.10 2.13 9.71
CA SER A 561 2.08 0.93 8.89
C SER A 561 0.66 0.69 8.40
N ASP A 562 0.52 0.62 7.08
CA ASP A 562 -0.76 0.37 6.44
C ASP A 562 -1.05 -1.12 6.35
N GLN A 563 -2.31 -1.48 6.61
CA GLN A 563 -2.78 -2.85 6.58
C GLN A 563 -3.55 -3.17 5.30
N ASN A 564 -3.53 -4.44 4.90
CA ASN A 564 -4.33 -4.92 3.77
C ASN A 564 -5.58 -5.63 4.26
N ALA A 565 -6.75 -5.14 3.86
CA ALA A 565 -7.99 -5.90 3.94
C ALA A 565 -8.00 -6.95 2.81
N SER A 566 -8.29 -8.21 3.12
CA SER A 566 -8.29 -9.29 2.12
C SER A 566 -9.71 -9.64 1.69
N TYR A 567 -9.92 -9.88 0.39
CA TYR A 567 -11.20 -10.33 -0.15
C TYR A 567 -11.72 -11.55 0.61
N SER A 568 -12.98 -11.50 1.07
CA SER A 568 -13.59 -12.53 1.91
C SER A 568 -14.86 -13.13 1.32
N SER A 569 -15.70 -12.36 0.61
CA SER A 569 -16.93 -12.86 -0.03
C SER A 569 -17.53 -11.87 -1.04
N GLY A 570 -18.61 -12.26 -1.74
CA GLY A 570 -19.37 -11.39 -2.63
C GLY A 570 -19.25 -11.69 -4.13
N SER A 571 -18.44 -12.66 -4.53
CA SER A 571 -18.34 -13.14 -5.93
C SER A 571 -19.71 -13.49 -6.52
N GLY A 572 -19.97 -13.03 -7.74
CA GLY A 572 -21.25 -13.15 -8.44
C GLY A 572 -22.24 -12.04 -8.10
N THR A 573 -21.85 -11.02 -7.34
CA THR A 573 -22.71 -9.89 -6.95
C THR A 573 -22.05 -8.54 -7.26
N THR A 574 -22.79 -7.44 -7.13
CA THR A 574 -22.24 -6.07 -7.28
C THR A 574 -21.39 -5.63 -6.09
N THR A 575 -21.33 -6.39 -5.00
CA THR A 575 -20.67 -5.96 -3.77
C THR A 575 -19.68 -7.01 -3.29
N LEU A 576 -18.41 -6.66 -3.25
CA LEU A 576 -17.35 -7.50 -2.70
C LEU A 576 -17.02 -7.08 -1.28
N ALA A 577 -16.95 -8.06 -0.38
CA ALA A 577 -16.55 -7.86 1.01
C ALA A 577 -15.05 -8.15 1.18
N PHE A 578 -14.37 -7.30 1.94
CA PHE A 578 -12.97 -7.40 2.34
C PHE A 578 -12.90 -7.38 3.86
N SER A 579 -12.11 -8.27 4.45
CA SER A 579 -11.93 -8.36 5.90
C SER A 579 -10.58 -7.81 6.30
N TYR A 580 -10.59 -6.90 7.27
CA TYR A 580 -9.43 -6.33 7.94
C TYR A 580 -9.51 -6.65 9.43
N THR A 581 -8.46 -7.21 10.01
CA THR A 581 -8.34 -7.37 11.47
C THR A 581 -7.42 -6.29 11.99
N VAL A 582 -7.88 -5.48 12.94
CA VAL A 582 -7.09 -4.41 13.56
C VAL A 582 -5.87 -5.03 14.23
N GLN A 583 -4.67 -4.58 13.85
CA GLN A 583 -3.41 -5.00 14.44
C GLN A 583 -3.02 -4.07 15.59
N ALA A 584 -2.12 -4.55 16.46
CA ALA A 584 -1.56 -3.71 17.51
C ALA A 584 -0.77 -2.54 16.89
N GLY A 585 -1.04 -1.32 17.36
CA GLY A 585 -0.44 -0.09 16.87
C GLY A 585 -1.15 0.57 15.67
N ASP A 586 -2.13 -0.09 15.06
CA ASP A 586 -2.93 0.53 14.00
C ASP A 586 -3.75 1.70 14.58
N THR A 587 -3.77 2.84 13.91
CA THR A 587 -4.51 4.03 14.36
C THR A 587 -5.12 4.77 13.17
N ALA A 588 -6.38 5.15 13.28
CA ALA A 588 -7.06 5.99 12.29
C ALA A 588 -8.20 6.76 12.96
N SER A 589 -8.25 8.08 12.78
CA SER A 589 -9.37 8.88 13.28
C SER A 589 -10.67 8.62 12.52
N ASP A 590 -10.56 8.21 11.27
CA ASP A 590 -11.62 7.64 10.46
C ASP A 590 -10.98 6.76 9.38
N LEU A 591 -11.27 5.46 9.41
CA LEU A 591 -10.60 4.47 8.58
C LEU A 591 -10.92 4.71 7.10
N ASN A 592 -9.89 4.70 6.28
CA ASN A 592 -10.04 4.82 4.84
C ASN A 592 -9.07 3.92 4.10
N TYR A 593 -9.21 3.84 2.77
CA TYR A 593 -8.17 3.29 1.92
C TYR A 593 -7.09 4.33 1.63
N LYS A 594 -5.84 3.88 1.50
CA LYS A 594 -4.66 4.74 1.33
C LYS A 594 -4.73 5.67 0.11
N ALA A 595 -5.20 5.17 -1.02
CA ALA A 595 -5.29 5.92 -2.28
C ALA A 595 -6.37 5.35 -3.20
N THR A 596 -6.75 6.10 -4.24
CA THR A 596 -7.71 5.62 -5.26
C THR A 596 -7.23 4.36 -6.00
N SER A 597 -5.95 4.04 -5.92
CA SER A 597 -5.33 2.83 -6.48
C SER A 597 -5.12 1.70 -5.46
N SER A 598 -5.69 1.78 -4.26
CA SER A 598 -5.45 0.83 -3.17
C SER A 598 -6.03 -0.57 -3.39
N LEU A 599 -6.97 -0.75 -4.32
CA LEU A 599 -7.53 -2.05 -4.65
C LEU A 599 -6.61 -2.78 -5.64
N ALA A 600 -5.99 -3.87 -5.19
CA ALA A 600 -5.05 -4.66 -5.97
C ALA A 600 -5.52 -6.11 -6.11
N LEU A 601 -5.29 -6.73 -7.26
CA LEU A 601 -5.69 -8.12 -7.52
C LEU A 601 -4.81 -9.15 -6.84
N ASN A 602 -3.54 -8.82 -6.58
CA ASN A 602 -2.54 -9.71 -5.97
C ASN A 602 -2.55 -11.12 -6.60
N GLY A 603 -2.54 -11.18 -7.94
CA GLY A 603 -2.56 -12.43 -8.72
C GLY A 603 -3.96 -13.06 -8.93
N GLY A 604 -4.99 -12.59 -8.25
CA GLY A 604 -6.39 -12.95 -8.53
C GLY A 604 -6.98 -12.20 -9.74
N THR A 605 -8.28 -12.34 -9.97
CA THR A 605 -9.03 -11.55 -10.96
C THR A 605 -10.37 -11.10 -10.39
N ILE A 606 -10.84 -9.93 -10.82
CA ILE A 606 -12.22 -9.44 -10.62
C ILE A 606 -12.76 -9.15 -12.01
N LYS A 607 -13.78 -9.90 -12.44
CA LYS A 607 -14.34 -9.82 -13.81
C LYS A 607 -15.86 -9.89 -13.78
N ASP A 608 -16.56 -9.29 -14.75
CA ASP A 608 -17.99 -9.55 -14.94
C ASP A 608 -18.25 -10.96 -15.54
N ALA A 609 -19.52 -11.24 -15.89
CA ALA A 609 -19.94 -12.50 -16.51
C ALA A 609 -19.47 -12.66 -17.96
N ALA A 610 -19.20 -11.55 -18.67
CA ALA A 610 -18.69 -11.55 -20.04
C ALA A 610 -17.15 -11.65 -20.10
N GLY A 611 -16.49 -11.54 -18.95
CA GLY A 611 -15.05 -11.68 -18.79
C GLY A 611 -14.27 -10.36 -18.83
N ASN A 612 -14.93 -9.20 -18.83
CA ASN A 612 -14.23 -7.92 -18.73
C ASN A 612 -13.64 -7.76 -17.34
N SER A 613 -12.38 -7.33 -17.27
CA SER A 613 -11.70 -7.04 -16.00
C SER A 613 -12.25 -5.75 -15.39
N ALA A 614 -12.48 -5.75 -14.08
CA ALA A 614 -12.96 -4.56 -13.38
C ALA A 614 -11.92 -3.42 -13.39
N THR A 615 -12.41 -2.20 -13.55
CA THR A 615 -11.64 -0.98 -13.27
C THR A 615 -11.58 -0.78 -11.76
N LEU A 616 -10.37 -0.88 -11.21
CA LEU A 616 -10.13 -0.92 -9.75
C LEU A 616 -9.97 0.46 -9.11
N THR A 617 -10.09 1.54 -9.88
CA THR A 617 -10.02 2.90 -9.37
C THR A 617 -11.17 3.15 -8.39
N LEU A 618 -10.81 3.40 -7.14
CA LEU A 618 -11.75 3.73 -6.07
C LEU A 618 -12.17 5.21 -6.14
N PRO A 619 -13.31 5.59 -5.54
CA PRO A 619 -13.69 6.99 -5.37
C PRO A 619 -12.59 7.82 -4.69
N ALA A 620 -12.63 9.14 -4.87
CA ALA A 620 -11.70 10.05 -4.19
C ALA A 620 -11.75 9.83 -2.66
N VAL A 621 -10.61 9.79 -1.98
CA VAL A 621 -10.52 9.44 -0.54
C VAL A 621 -11.34 10.39 0.35
N ASP A 622 -11.51 11.64 -0.06
CA ASP A 622 -12.30 12.68 0.60
C ASP A 622 -13.73 12.85 0.03
N GLY A 623 -14.14 11.99 -0.90
CA GLY A 623 -15.46 12.01 -1.52
C GLY A 623 -16.56 11.36 -0.67
N SER A 624 -17.82 11.67 -0.97
CA SER A 624 -18.98 11.07 -0.29
C SER A 624 -19.13 9.57 -0.54
N ASP A 625 -18.52 9.05 -1.60
CA ASP A 625 -18.57 7.63 -1.97
C ASP A 625 -17.36 6.83 -1.44
N SER A 626 -16.45 7.47 -0.70
CA SER A 626 -15.31 6.80 -0.06
C SER A 626 -15.71 6.06 1.21
N LEU A 627 -14.80 5.25 1.79
CA LEU A 627 -15.06 4.52 3.03
C LEU A 627 -15.39 5.49 4.18
N ALA A 628 -14.54 6.50 4.41
CA ALA A 628 -14.75 7.54 5.41
C ALA A 628 -15.98 8.43 5.09
N GLY A 629 -16.36 8.54 3.81
CA GLY A 629 -17.60 9.23 3.41
C GLY A 629 -18.88 8.47 3.76
N ASN A 630 -18.81 7.14 3.85
CA ASN A 630 -19.97 6.25 4.07
C ASN A 630 -20.01 5.59 5.46
N SER A 631 -18.92 5.58 6.21
CA SER A 631 -18.81 4.89 7.49
C SER A 631 -17.85 5.64 8.40
N ALA A 632 -18.18 5.75 9.69
CA ALA A 632 -17.39 6.46 10.69
C ALA A 632 -16.70 5.44 11.61
N LEU A 633 -15.51 5.01 11.21
CA LEU A 633 -14.78 3.91 11.83
C LEU A 633 -13.47 4.42 12.44
N VAL A 634 -13.42 4.56 13.76
CA VAL A 634 -12.21 4.95 14.48
C VAL A 634 -11.40 3.71 14.81
N ILE A 635 -10.12 3.68 14.44
CA ILE A 635 -9.18 2.61 14.78
C ILE A 635 -8.25 3.09 15.88
N ASP A 636 -8.22 2.33 16.96
CA ASP A 636 -7.34 2.54 18.10
C ASP A 636 -6.80 1.18 18.55
N GLY A 637 -5.73 0.73 17.90
CA GLY A 637 -5.01 -0.49 18.24
C GLY A 637 -3.81 -0.26 19.14
N ALA A 638 -3.58 0.97 19.62
CA ALA A 638 -2.47 1.28 20.51
C ALA A 638 -2.78 0.74 21.91
N ALA A 639 -1.86 -0.01 22.51
CA ALA A 639 -2.01 -0.40 23.91
C ALA A 639 -1.50 0.74 24.80
N PRO A 640 -2.18 1.08 25.90
CA PRO A 640 -1.69 2.10 26.79
C PRO A 640 -0.44 1.58 27.52
N THR A 641 0.52 2.46 27.80
CA THR A 641 1.75 2.16 28.53
C THR A 641 1.80 2.90 29.86
N ILE A 642 2.72 2.52 30.76
CA ILE A 642 2.89 3.17 32.06
C ILE A 642 4.36 3.38 32.42
N ALA A 643 4.66 4.57 32.91
CA ALA A 643 5.93 4.91 33.53
C ALA A 643 5.76 5.11 35.04
N VAL A 644 6.59 4.42 35.84
CA VAL A 644 6.64 4.52 37.30
C VAL A 644 7.92 5.26 37.69
N SER A 645 7.79 6.29 38.51
CA SER A 645 8.93 7.02 39.07
C SER A 645 8.75 7.26 40.57
N SER A 646 9.86 7.59 41.22
CA SER A 646 9.92 7.94 42.64
C SER A 646 10.65 9.28 42.79
N ASP A 647 10.28 10.05 43.80
CA ASP A 647 10.95 11.30 44.17
C ASP A 647 12.33 11.10 44.81
N VAL A 648 12.57 9.92 45.37
CA VAL A 648 13.85 9.50 45.96
C VAL A 648 14.29 8.14 45.43
N SER A 649 15.59 7.84 45.47
CA SER A 649 16.17 6.55 45.03
C SER A 649 16.57 5.62 46.19
N SER A 650 16.61 6.14 47.42
CA SER A 650 16.96 5.39 48.62
C SER A 650 16.16 5.88 49.81
N LEU A 651 15.92 4.99 50.77
CA LEU A 651 15.15 5.30 51.96
C LEU A 651 15.83 4.75 53.21
N LYS A 652 15.90 5.58 54.25
CA LYS A 652 16.33 5.18 55.59
C LYS A 652 15.17 5.09 56.59
N ALA A 653 15.46 4.75 57.84
CA ALA A 653 14.43 4.58 58.87
C ALA A 653 13.56 5.84 59.05
N GLY A 654 12.25 5.70 58.85
CA GLY A 654 11.28 6.78 59.03
C GLY A 654 11.01 7.62 57.78
N GLU A 655 11.71 7.36 56.67
CA GLU A 655 11.44 8.01 55.38
C GLU A 655 10.37 7.29 54.57
N THR A 656 9.80 8.01 53.60
CA THR A 656 8.82 7.49 52.63
C THR A 656 9.13 8.07 51.26
N ALA A 657 8.76 7.34 50.20
CA ALA A 657 8.84 7.81 48.82
C ALA A 657 7.46 8.17 48.26
N THR A 658 7.38 9.23 47.46
CA THR A 658 6.22 9.55 46.63
C THR A 658 6.43 8.94 45.26
N LEU A 659 5.58 7.96 44.91
CA LEU A 659 5.55 7.36 43.60
C LEU A 659 4.63 8.13 42.67
N SER A 660 5.07 8.33 41.43
CA SER A 660 4.27 8.88 40.34
C SER A 660 4.11 7.83 39.24
N PHE A 661 2.88 7.68 38.76
CA PHE A 661 2.51 6.79 37.66
C PHE A 661 1.95 7.63 36.53
N THR A 662 2.56 7.52 35.35
CA THR A 662 2.16 8.27 34.15
C THR A 662 1.78 7.28 33.06
N LEU A 663 0.52 7.28 32.64
CA LEU A 663 0.02 6.43 31.56
C LEU A 663 0.11 7.19 30.23
N SER A 664 0.40 6.49 29.12
CA SER A 664 0.39 7.12 27.79
C SER A 664 -1.01 7.58 27.37
N GLU A 665 -2.04 6.93 27.90
CA GLU A 665 -3.43 7.18 27.56
C GLU A 665 -4.30 7.15 28.82
N SER A 666 -5.48 7.79 28.72
CA SER A 666 -6.38 7.85 29.86
C SER A 666 -6.99 6.49 30.15
N SER A 667 -6.83 6.01 31.39
CA SER A 667 -7.52 4.83 31.88
C SER A 667 -8.61 5.20 32.88
N THR A 668 -9.67 4.39 32.90
CA THR A 668 -10.75 4.48 33.91
C THR A 668 -10.75 3.29 34.88
N ASN A 669 -9.87 2.31 34.67
CA ASN A 669 -9.82 1.06 35.42
C ASN A 669 -8.44 0.73 35.99
N PHE A 670 -7.46 1.65 35.95
CA PHE A 670 -6.20 1.50 36.67
C PHE A 670 -6.39 1.77 38.17
N GLU A 671 -6.13 0.76 39.00
CA GLU A 671 -6.34 0.78 40.44
C GLU A 671 -5.14 0.23 41.25
N ALA A 672 -5.13 0.48 42.57
CA ALA A 672 -3.97 0.16 43.42
C ALA A 672 -3.62 -1.35 43.48
N ASN A 673 -4.59 -2.24 43.24
CA ASN A 673 -4.43 -3.69 43.16
C ASN A 673 -3.77 -4.18 41.85
N ASP A 674 -3.58 -3.29 40.87
CA ASP A 674 -2.83 -3.59 39.66
C ASP A 674 -1.31 -3.59 39.89
N LEU A 675 -0.87 -2.99 41.01
CA LEU A 675 0.53 -2.85 41.39
C LEU A 675 1.06 -4.10 42.10
N THR A 676 2.29 -4.49 41.79
CA THR A 676 3.07 -5.47 42.55
C THR A 676 4.09 -4.74 43.41
N VAL A 677 4.09 -4.99 44.73
CA VAL A 677 4.91 -4.26 45.70
C VAL A 677 5.70 -5.24 46.56
N SER A 678 7.00 -4.98 46.75
CA SER A 678 7.88 -5.69 47.69
C SER A 678 8.76 -4.70 48.49
N GLY A 679 9.40 -5.17 49.57
CA GLY A 679 10.26 -4.36 50.44
C GLY A 679 9.54 -3.32 51.32
N GLY A 680 8.23 -3.14 51.16
CA GLY A 680 7.43 -2.17 51.92
C GLY A 680 5.94 -2.26 51.65
N THR A 681 5.21 -1.17 51.89
CA THR A 681 3.76 -1.05 51.66
C THR A 681 3.40 0.23 50.92
N LEU A 682 2.31 0.19 50.14
CA LEU A 682 1.74 1.38 49.49
C LEU A 682 0.53 1.92 50.25
N SER A 683 0.40 3.24 50.29
CA SER A 683 -0.75 3.97 50.80
C SER A 683 -1.04 5.19 49.95
N ASN A 684 -2.16 5.88 50.20
CA ASN A 684 -2.54 7.13 49.51
C ASN A 684 -2.59 7.04 47.97
N PHE A 685 -2.93 5.88 47.40
CA PHE A 685 -3.12 5.76 45.95
C PHE A 685 -4.25 6.67 45.48
N SER A 686 -3.96 7.59 44.57
CA SER A 686 -4.93 8.58 44.07
C SER A 686 -4.55 9.04 42.66
N GLY A 687 -5.53 9.46 41.85
CA GLY A 687 -5.30 9.87 40.47
C GLY A 687 -6.50 9.61 39.57
N SER A 688 -6.39 10.02 38.30
CA SER A 688 -7.37 9.74 37.25
C SER A 688 -6.81 10.03 35.86
N GLY A 689 -7.34 9.40 34.82
CA GLY A 689 -6.91 9.64 33.44
C GLY A 689 -5.51 9.08 33.23
N THR A 690 -4.54 9.96 32.99
CA THR A 690 -3.14 9.59 32.71
C THR A 690 -2.19 9.72 33.90
N SER A 691 -2.64 10.24 35.05
CA SER A 691 -1.73 10.56 36.16
C SER A 691 -2.25 10.06 37.51
N TYR A 692 -1.41 9.29 38.20
CA TYR A 692 -1.67 8.73 39.53
C TYR A 692 -0.45 8.87 40.42
N SER A 693 -0.66 8.82 41.73
CA SER A 693 0.40 8.85 42.75
C SER A 693 0.09 7.93 43.92
N ALA A 694 1.14 7.48 44.62
CA ALA A 694 1.03 6.71 45.85
C ALA A 694 2.21 7.01 46.78
N THR A 695 2.09 6.67 48.06
CA THR A 695 3.19 6.76 49.04
C THR A 695 3.71 5.37 49.34
N PHE A 696 5.01 5.14 49.11
CA PHE A 696 5.71 3.93 49.53
C PHE A 696 6.38 4.13 50.89
N THR A 697 6.16 3.19 51.80
CA THR A 697 6.80 3.14 53.11
C THR A 697 7.61 1.85 53.21
N PRO A 698 8.95 1.93 53.42
CA PRO A 698 9.79 0.75 53.50
C PRO A 698 9.48 -0.06 54.76
N THR A 699 9.77 -1.36 54.72
CA THR A 699 9.65 -2.23 55.90
C THR A 699 10.68 -1.80 56.94
N ALA A 700 10.26 -1.61 58.19
CA ALA A 700 11.17 -1.25 59.29
C ALA A 700 12.20 -2.35 59.57
N ASP A 701 13.37 -1.98 60.08
CA ASP A 701 14.49 -2.86 60.44
C ASP A 701 14.89 -3.83 59.31
N SER A 702 14.88 -3.34 58.07
CA SER A 702 15.13 -4.09 56.84
C SER A 702 16.16 -3.40 55.95
N THR A 703 16.98 -4.22 55.28
CA THR A 703 17.84 -3.83 54.15
C THR A 703 17.33 -4.40 52.81
N THR A 704 16.09 -4.89 52.79
CA THR A 704 15.47 -5.41 51.55
C THR A 704 14.96 -4.24 50.73
N ASP A 705 15.50 -4.07 49.53
CA ASP A 705 15.08 -3.03 48.58
C ASP A 705 13.57 -3.04 48.33
N GLY A 706 13.00 -1.84 48.19
CA GLY A 706 11.63 -1.65 47.75
C GLY A 706 11.53 -1.85 46.24
N SER A 707 10.50 -2.58 45.77
CA SER A 707 10.20 -2.69 44.34
C SER A 707 8.71 -2.51 44.10
N ILE A 708 8.38 -1.66 43.13
CA ILE A 708 7.00 -1.36 42.72
C ILE A 708 6.94 -1.51 41.21
N SER A 709 6.03 -2.32 40.69
CA SER A 709 5.90 -2.59 39.26
C SER A 709 4.45 -2.79 38.82
N VAL A 710 4.19 -2.62 37.53
CA VAL A 710 2.90 -2.89 36.90
C VAL A 710 3.09 -3.91 35.78
N ALA A 711 2.35 -5.02 35.87
CA ALA A 711 2.40 -6.07 34.84
C ALA A 711 1.54 -5.70 33.63
N SER A 712 1.69 -6.45 32.52
CA SER A 712 0.75 -6.37 31.39
C SER A 712 -0.67 -6.79 31.81
N SER A 713 -1.65 -6.35 31.02
CA SER A 713 -3.06 -6.72 31.12
C SER A 713 -3.75 -6.36 32.44
N LYS A 714 -3.32 -5.27 33.06
CA LYS A 714 -3.86 -4.75 34.32
C LYS A 714 -4.91 -3.69 34.12
N PHE A 715 -4.67 -2.77 33.19
CA PHE A 715 -5.60 -1.70 32.87
C PHE A 715 -5.77 -1.57 31.35
N SER A 716 -6.77 -0.81 30.94
CA SER A 716 -7.05 -0.55 29.53
C SER A 716 -7.33 0.93 29.25
N ASP A 717 -7.23 1.29 27.97
CA ASP A 717 -7.68 2.57 27.43
C ASP A 717 -9.22 2.59 27.22
N ALA A 718 -9.70 3.58 26.46
CA ALA A 718 -11.12 3.74 26.14
C ALA A 718 -11.62 2.77 25.04
N ALA A 719 -10.76 2.37 24.09
CA ALA A 719 -11.08 1.38 23.05
C ALA A 719 -11.10 -0.06 23.60
N GLY A 720 -10.47 -0.27 24.76
CA GLY A 720 -10.34 -1.55 25.45
C GLY A 720 -9.03 -2.28 25.17
N ASN A 721 -8.00 -1.64 24.60
CA ASN A 721 -6.67 -2.26 24.54
C ASN A 721 -6.09 -2.34 25.94
N THR A 722 -5.57 -3.50 26.31
CA THR A 722 -4.95 -3.70 27.62
C THR A 722 -3.47 -3.35 27.57
N ASN A 723 -2.95 -2.76 28.65
CA ASN A 723 -1.55 -2.37 28.72
C ASN A 723 -0.57 -3.54 28.50
N ALA A 724 0.57 -3.27 27.87
CA ALA A 724 1.54 -4.30 27.47
C ALA A 724 2.82 -4.30 28.34
N ASP A 725 2.93 -3.44 29.35
CA ASP A 725 4.20 -3.00 29.94
C ASP A 725 5.01 -4.02 30.75
N GLY A 726 4.64 -5.30 30.84
CA GLY A 726 5.25 -6.29 31.73
C GLY A 726 6.76 -6.53 31.59
N SER A 727 7.41 -6.00 30.54
CA SER A 727 8.86 -6.09 30.31
C SER A 727 9.57 -4.74 30.14
N ASP A 728 8.83 -3.63 30.16
CA ASP A 728 9.42 -2.30 29.89
C ASP A 728 10.17 -1.78 31.11
N ALA A 729 11.36 -1.22 30.92
CA ALA A 729 12.21 -0.80 32.04
C ALA A 729 11.58 0.27 32.94
N ASN A 730 10.67 1.09 32.40
CA ASN A 730 9.98 2.15 33.11
C ASN A 730 8.68 1.70 33.79
N ASN A 731 8.26 0.43 33.65
CA ASN A 731 7.08 -0.10 34.32
C ASN A 731 7.30 -0.36 35.82
N SER A 732 8.53 -0.15 36.31
CA SER A 732 8.95 -0.49 37.64
C SER A 732 9.95 0.53 38.19
N VAL A 733 9.95 0.65 39.51
CA VAL A 733 10.94 1.43 40.26
C VAL A 733 11.46 0.58 41.40
N SER A 734 12.78 0.63 41.61
CA SER A 734 13.46 0.02 42.75
C SER A 734 14.07 1.10 43.62
N LEU A 735 13.94 0.92 44.94
CA LEU A 735 14.42 1.86 45.96
C LEU A 735 15.35 1.11 46.89
N SER A 736 16.60 1.57 47.00
CA SER A 736 17.52 0.98 47.97
C SER A 736 17.05 1.31 49.38
N VAL A 737 16.90 0.29 50.22
CA VAL A 737 16.36 0.48 51.58
C VAL A 737 17.41 0.08 52.59
N ASP A 738 17.65 0.96 53.56
CA ASP A 738 18.41 0.63 54.76
C ASP A 738 17.78 1.32 55.97
N THR A 739 16.90 0.58 56.64
CA THR A 739 16.21 1.05 57.84
C THR A 739 16.80 0.43 59.12
N VAL A 740 17.89 -0.33 59.00
CA VAL A 740 18.60 -0.93 60.14
C VAL A 740 19.46 0.14 60.79
N ARG A 741 19.49 0.16 62.12
CA ARG A 741 20.29 1.13 62.89
C ARG A 741 21.54 0.46 63.45
N PRO A 742 22.69 1.16 63.54
CA PRO A 742 23.85 0.64 64.23
C PRO A 742 23.55 0.35 65.69
N THR A 743 23.79 -0.89 66.11
CA THR A 743 23.62 -1.34 67.49
C THR A 743 24.98 -1.52 68.15
N PHE A 744 25.14 -0.97 69.35
CA PHE A 744 26.36 -1.12 70.12
C PHE A 744 26.60 -2.58 70.55
N GLN A 745 27.78 -3.12 70.28
CA GLN A 745 28.16 -4.50 70.63
C GLN A 745 29.15 -4.58 71.80
N SER A 746 30.23 -3.81 71.78
CA SER A 746 31.27 -3.91 72.81
C SER A 746 32.13 -2.65 72.93
N ALA A 747 32.83 -2.51 74.07
CA ALA A 747 33.83 -1.48 74.29
C ALA A 747 35.12 -2.08 74.86
N ALA A 748 36.26 -1.76 74.26
CA ALA A 748 37.58 -2.23 74.72
C ALA A 748 38.64 -1.13 74.61
N SER A 749 39.68 -1.18 75.46
CA SER A 749 40.87 -0.33 75.24
C SER A 749 41.80 -0.97 74.21
N ASN A 750 42.63 -0.17 73.53
CA ASN A 750 43.76 -0.72 72.79
C ASN A 750 44.88 -1.21 73.73
N THR A 751 45.85 -1.93 73.18
CA THR A 751 46.95 -2.55 73.95
C THR A 751 47.91 -1.53 74.56
N VAL A 752 48.05 -0.36 73.96
CA VAL A 752 48.87 0.75 74.49
C VAL A 752 48.07 1.71 75.37
N GLY A 753 46.81 1.40 75.69
CA GLY A 753 45.95 2.15 76.61
C GLY A 753 45.56 3.58 76.19
N THR A 754 45.90 4.01 74.98
CA THR A 754 45.64 5.38 74.48
C THR A 754 44.27 5.56 73.84
N LYS A 755 43.55 4.47 73.53
CA LYS A 755 42.24 4.53 72.86
C LYS A 755 41.19 3.66 73.56
N ILE A 756 39.93 4.08 73.50
CA ILE A 756 38.74 3.23 73.65
C ILE A 756 38.17 2.96 72.27
N ILE A 757 37.86 1.70 71.97
CA ILE A 757 37.28 1.23 70.72
C ILE A 757 35.87 0.76 71.05
N LEU A 758 34.85 1.47 70.56
CA LEU A 758 33.45 1.05 70.58
C LEU A 758 33.15 0.29 69.29
N THR A 759 32.60 -0.91 69.36
CA THR A 759 32.26 -1.74 68.20
C THR A 759 30.75 -1.82 68.02
N TYR A 760 30.27 -1.63 66.79
CA TYR A 760 28.85 -1.65 66.42
C TYR A 760 28.51 -2.84 65.50
N SER A 761 27.22 -3.08 65.24
CA SER A 761 26.71 -4.18 64.39
C SER A 761 27.13 -4.10 62.93
N GLU A 762 27.51 -2.91 62.47
CA GLU A 762 27.74 -2.61 61.06
C GLU A 762 28.80 -1.54 60.87
N THR A 763 29.15 -1.28 59.61
CA THR A 763 30.11 -0.24 59.23
C THR A 763 29.51 1.14 59.49
N LEU A 764 30.26 2.00 60.17
CA LEU A 764 29.83 3.35 60.49
C LEU A 764 30.23 4.34 59.38
N SER A 765 29.48 5.43 59.25
CA SER A 765 29.88 6.56 58.40
C SER A 765 31.18 7.18 58.90
N SER A 766 31.96 7.76 57.99
CA SER A 766 33.15 8.56 58.35
C SER A 766 32.82 9.82 59.18
N THR A 767 31.56 10.24 59.21
CA THR A 767 31.08 11.36 60.02
C THR A 767 31.10 10.97 61.50
N THR A 768 31.74 11.79 62.34
CA THR A 768 31.97 11.49 63.75
C THR A 768 31.10 12.35 64.66
N ALA A 769 30.63 11.74 65.76
CA ALA A 769 30.02 12.52 66.84
C ALA A 769 31.08 13.37 67.57
N ALA A 770 30.68 14.57 68.00
CA ALA A 770 31.59 15.49 68.68
C ALA A 770 32.14 14.87 69.98
N ILE A 771 33.40 15.16 70.32
CA ILE A 771 34.08 14.64 71.53
C ILE A 771 33.27 14.82 72.84
N GLY A 772 32.44 15.87 72.93
CA GLY A 772 31.61 16.18 74.09
C GLY A 772 30.39 15.27 74.29
N THR A 773 30.05 14.45 73.30
CA THR A 773 28.94 13.46 73.37
C THR A 773 29.37 12.17 74.08
N PHE A 774 30.68 12.00 74.28
CA PHE A 774 31.28 10.84 74.94
C PHE A 774 31.76 11.20 76.34
N SER A 775 31.65 10.25 77.27
CA SER A 775 32.32 10.34 78.56
C SER A 775 33.10 9.07 78.83
N VAL A 776 34.39 9.19 79.17
CA VAL A 776 35.25 8.07 79.58
C VAL A 776 35.72 8.31 81.00
N ASN A 777 35.34 7.41 81.91
CA ASN A 777 35.61 7.56 83.33
C ASN A 777 36.50 6.42 83.84
N THR A 778 37.52 6.79 84.60
CA THR A 778 38.32 5.86 85.39
C THR A 778 38.01 6.07 86.87
N ALA A 779 38.28 5.09 87.74
CA ALA A 779 37.77 4.95 89.12
C ALA A 779 37.86 6.15 90.11
N SER A 780 38.27 7.36 89.69
CA SER A 780 37.99 8.62 90.41
C SER A 780 38.16 9.91 89.56
N LYS A 781 38.29 9.84 88.22
CA LYS A 781 38.53 11.03 87.38
C LYS A 781 38.14 10.81 85.92
N ASP A 782 37.53 11.82 85.31
CA ASP A 782 37.27 11.91 83.87
C ASP A 782 38.58 11.78 83.10
N ASN A 783 38.56 10.98 82.04
CA ASN A 783 39.66 10.87 81.10
C ASN A 783 39.27 11.65 79.82
N PRO A 784 39.81 12.86 79.60
CA PRO A 784 39.38 13.67 78.47
C PRO A 784 39.74 13.02 77.14
N ILE A 785 38.83 13.13 76.17
CA ILE A 785 38.98 12.63 74.80
C ILE A 785 39.54 13.77 73.94
N THR A 786 40.55 13.47 73.12
CA THR A 786 41.18 14.45 72.22
C THR A 786 40.74 14.29 70.78
N ASP A 787 40.25 13.11 70.40
CA ASP A 787 39.85 12.80 69.04
C ASP A 787 38.85 11.64 69.00
N VAL A 788 37.96 11.66 68.01
CA VAL A 788 37.04 10.56 67.68
C VAL A 788 37.27 10.22 66.21
N ALA A 789 37.72 9.00 65.95
CA ALA A 789 37.92 8.50 64.60
C ALA A 789 37.01 7.30 64.36
N ILE A 790 36.48 7.18 63.14
CA ILE A 790 35.78 5.97 62.70
C ILE A 790 36.74 5.08 61.92
N ALA A 791 36.72 3.79 62.22
CA ALA A 791 37.44 2.76 61.48
C ALA A 791 36.55 1.53 61.29
N GLY A 792 35.96 1.40 60.09
CA GLY A 792 35.01 0.33 59.78
C GLY A 792 33.79 0.37 60.69
N SER A 793 33.55 -0.69 61.46
CA SER A 793 32.45 -0.80 62.43
C SER A 793 32.79 -0.27 63.83
N THR A 794 33.87 0.51 63.96
CA THR A 794 34.35 0.98 65.26
C THR A 794 34.47 2.49 65.35
N ALA A 795 34.09 3.04 66.51
CA ALA A 795 34.39 4.40 66.92
C ALA A 795 35.55 4.38 67.93
N GLU A 796 36.68 4.94 67.54
CA GLU A 796 37.91 5.00 68.32
C GLU A 796 38.06 6.37 69.00
N LEU A 797 37.95 6.37 70.33
CA LEU A 797 38.13 7.55 71.18
C LEU A 797 39.58 7.63 71.64
N THR A 798 40.31 8.65 71.19
CA THR A 798 41.69 8.89 71.65
C THR A 798 41.67 9.63 72.98
N LEU A 799 42.39 9.10 73.97
CA LEU A 799 42.39 9.58 75.34
C LEU A 799 43.60 10.46 75.62
N THR A 800 43.41 11.47 76.46
CA THR A 800 44.50 12.32 76.97
C THR A 800 45.40 11.54 77.94
N ASN A 801 44.82 10.67 78.77
CA ASN A 801 45.57 9.87 79.73
C ASN A 801 45.50 8.40 79.35
N THR A 802 46.66 7.74 79.33
CA THR A 802 46.75 6.31 79.05
C THR A 802 46.08 5.48 80.15
N ILE A 803 45.22 4.55 79.75
CA ILE A 803 44.64 3.53 80.63
C ILE A 803 45.75 2.56 81.03
N LYS A 804 45.89 2.30 82.33
CA LYS A 804 46.87 1.35 82.88
C LYS A 804 46.29 -0.06 82.92
N SER A 805 47.14 -1.07 82.85
CA SER A 805 46.71 -2.47 83.00
C SER A 805 45.95 -2.68 84.32
N GLY A 806 44.78 -3.32 84.26
CA GLY A 806 43.92 -3.60 85.42
C GLY A 806 43.08 -2.42 85.95
N GLN A 807 43.15 -1.24 85.33
CA GLN A 807 42.32 -0.09 85.67
C GLN A 807 40.87 -0.29 85.21
N ALA A 808 39.89 -0.03 86.09
CA ALA A 808 38.47 -0.04 85.74
C ALA A 808 38.11 1.22 84.93
N VAL A 809 37.46 1.03 83.78
CA VAL A 809 37.08 2.10 82.85
C VAL A 809 35.62 1.91 82.42
N THR A 810 34.88 3.01 82.34
CA THR A 810 33.54 3.04 81.76
C THR A 810 33.47 4.07 80.65
N VAL A 811 32.60 3.84 79.68
CA VAL A 811 32.31 4.74 78.56
C VAL A 811 30.81 4.94 78.43
N ALA A 812 30.38 6.15 78.07
CA ALA A 812 29.00 6.46 77.68
C ALA A 812 29.02 7.32 76.42
N TYR A 813 27.95 7.22 75.62
CA TYR A 813 27.71 8.02 74.42
C TYR A 813 26.27 8.54 74.46
N THR A 814 26.07 9.82 74.17
CA THR A 814 24.73 10.42 74.06
C THR A 814 24.51 10.88 72.64
N ASP A 815 23.49 10.33 72.00
CA ASP A 815 22.98 10.81 70.72
C ASP A 815 22.58 12.30 70.88
N PRO A 816 23.15 13.22 70.08
CA PRO A 816 22.88 14.65 70.18
C PRO A 816 21.41 15.03 69.99
N SER A 817 20.65 14.22 69.26
CA SER A 817 19.22 14.44 69.06
C SER A 817 18.41 13.14 69.16
N SER A 818 17.11 13.22 68.84
CA SER A 818 16.22 12.05 68.82
C SER A 818 15.83 11.67 67.38
N SER A 819 16.44 12.30 66.40
CA SER A 819 16.15 12.20 64.97
C SER A 819 17.48 12.03 64.23
N ASP A 820 17.47 11.32 63.11
CA ASP A 820 18.73 11.05 62.42
C ASP A 820 19.47 12.33 61.99
N ASP A 821 20.72 12.50 62.46
CA ASP A 821 21.52 13.70 62.19
C ASP A 821 23.03 13.45 62.06
N ALA A 822 23.70 14.29 61.28
CA ALA A 822 25.12 14.16 60.96
C ALA A 822 26.08 14.30 62.16
N ASN A 823 25.60 14.62 63.37
CA ASN A 823 26.44 14.75 64.57
C ASN A 823 26.39 13.50 65.45
N ALA A 824 25.63 12.47 65.09
CA ALA A 824 25.55 11.21 65.81
C ALA A 824 26.59 10.17 65.30
N ILE A 825 26.76 9.08 66.05
CA ILE A 825 27.35 7.86 65.51
C ILE A 825 26.27 7.21 64.65
N GLN A 826 26.57 6.99 63.38
CA GLN A 826 25.60 6.56 62.39
C GLN A 826 26.24 5.59 61.39
N ASP A 827 25.42 4.80 60.70
CA ASP A 827 25.86 3.99 59.56
C ASP A 827 26.17 4.89 58.33
N SER A 828 26.55 4.26 57.21
CA SER A 828 26.79 4.96 55.94
C SER A 828 25.54 5.56 55.29
N THR A 829 24.34 5.13 55.67
CA THR A 829 23.05 5.63 55.13
C THR A 829 22.46 6.75 56.01
N GLY A 830 23.08 7.01 57.17
CA GLY A 830 22.75 8.08 58.09
C GLY A 830 21.64 7.71 59.08
N ASN A 831 21.47 6.44 59.45
CA ASN A 831 20.65 6.07 60.61
C ASN A 831 21.47 6.14 61.90
N ASP A 832 20.91 6.80 62.92
CA ASP A 832 21.62 7.04 64.17
C ASP A 832 21.62 5.82 65.08
N ALA A 833 22.79 5.57 65.67
CA ALA A 833 22.98 4.63 66.75
C ALA A 833 22.36 5.18 68.04
N ALA A 834 21.65 4.31 68.76
CA ALA A 834 21.05 4.72 70.03
C ALA A 834 22.10 5.15 71.08
N SER A 835 21.73 6.09 71.94
CA SER A 835 22.53 6.51 73.10
C SER A 835 22.98 5.31 73.95
N LEU A 836 24.25 5.32 74.36
CA LEU A 836 24.86 4.32 75.24
C LEU A 836 24.99 4.84 76.67
N SER A 837 24.23 4.24 77.59
CA SER A 837 24.42 4.48 79.03
C SER A 837 25.80 4.00 79.52
N SER A 838 26.26 4.47 80.69
CA SER A 838 27.58 4.13 81.24
C SER A 838 27.85 2.61 81.24
N THR A 839 28.79 2.19 80.39
CA THR A 839 29.09 0.78 80.08
C THR A 839 30.55 0.47 80.42
N SER A 840 30.80 -0.72 80.98
CA SER A 840 32.16 -1.17 81.31
C SER A 840 33.00 -1.43 80.06
N VAL A 841 34.25 -0.98 80.08
CA VAL A 841 35.23 -1.22 79.01
C VAL A 841 36.12 -2.41 79.37
N THR A 842 36.33 -3.31 78.42
CA THR A 842 37.35 -4.37 78.53
C THR A 842 38.76 -3.76 78.42
N ASN A 843 39.53 -3.79 79.50
CA ASN A 843 40.86 -3.20 79.54
C ASN A 843 41.93 -4.18 79.00
N ASN A 844 42.41 -3.91 77.78
CA ASN A 844 43.49 -4.65 77.13
C ASN A 844 44.86 -3.97 77.25
N SER A 845 44.97 -2.88 78.00
CA SER A 845 46.21 -2.12 78.12
C SER A 845 47.32 -2.93 78.79
N THR A 846 48.51 -2.90 78.19
CA THR A 846 49.76 -3.47 78.72
C THR A 846 50.63 -2.39 79.38
N VAL A 847 50.18 -1.14 79.40
CA VAL A 847 50.93 -0.02 79.99
C VAL A 847 51.07 -0.26 81.48
N ALA A 848 52.32 -0.41 81.89
CA ALA A 848 52.70 -0.64 83.27
C ALA A 848 52.26 0.52 84.17
N SER A 849 51.89 0.21 85.41
CA SER A 849 51.72 1.22 86.44
C SER A 849 53.09 1.85 86.75
N ASP A 850 53.27 3.13 86.39
CA ASP A 850 54.55 3.82 86.36
C ASP A 850 55.39 3.79 87.67
N SER A 851 56.70 3.59 87.49
CA SER A 851 57.79 4.04 88.38
C SER A 851 59.01 4.50 87.54
N SER A 852 58.94 5.74 87.06
CA SER A 852 59.99 6.74 86.78
C SER A 852 61.41 6.33 86.29
N ASP A 853 61.81 6.93 85.16
CA ASP A 853 62.97 7.85 84.99
C ASP A 853 64.03 7.52 83.90
N SER A 854 64.33 8.56 83.10
CA SER A 854 65.53 8.98 82.34
C SER A 854 66.30 8.04 81.38
N GLY A 855 66.67 8.59 80.20
CA GLY A 855 67.82 8.10 79.42
C GLY A 855 67.82 8.46 77.93
N SER A 856 68.57 9.51 77.55
CA SER A 856 68.74 10.04 76.18
C SER A 856 69.74 9.23 75.32
N SER A 857 69.62 9.24 73.98
CA SER A 857 70.71 9.65 73.05
C SER A 857 70.39 9.50 71.54
N ASP A 858 70.48 10.64 70.84
CA ASP A 858 71.35 10.92 69.68
C ASP A 858 70.94 10.71 68.18
N SER A 859 71.17 11.82 67.46
CA SER A 859 71.49 12.07 66.04
C SER A 859 70.54 11.70 64.88
N GLY A 860 70.22 12.71 64.05
CA GLY A 860 70.18 12.52 62.60
C GLY A 860 69.13 13.29 61.78
N SER A 861 69.57 14.40 61.17
CA SER A 861 69.24 14.84 59.80
C SER A 861 67.88 15.48 59.45
N SER A 862 67.95 16.74 58.99
CA SER A 862 67.32 17.37 57.79
C SER A 862 65.95 16.85 57.30
N ASP A 863 64.94 17.63 56.91
CA ASP A 863 64.92 18.91 56.18
C ASP A 863 63.45 19.41 56.11
N SER A 864 63.30 20.68 55.73
CA SER A 864 62.19 21.36 55.06
C SER A 864 60.91 20.57 54.73
N GLY A 865 59.70 21.08 54.90
CA GLY A 865 59.25 22.44 54.60
C GLY A 865 58.19 22.37 53.50
N SER A 866 56.98 22.83 53.84
CA SER A 866 55.97 23.42 52.96
C SER A 866 55.47 22.64 51.72
N ASN A 867 54.22 22.23 51.84
CA ASN A 867 53.20 22.18 50.78
C ASN A 867 53.34 23.30 49.73
N PRO A 868 53.32 22.98 48.41
CA PRO A 868 52.83 23.86 47.36
C PRO A 868 51.50 23.32 46.82
N SER A 869 50.39 23.99 47.13
CA SER A 869 49.57 24.70 46.13
C SER A 869 48.92 23.81 45.07
N ASP A 870 47.63 23.56 45.26
CA ASP A 870 46.70 23.01 44.28
C ASP A 870 46.64 23.92 43.03
N THR A 871 47.36 23.54 41.99
CA THR A 871 47.22 24.10 40.64
C THR A 871 46.98 22.95 39.68
N ASN A 872 45.89 23.01 38.91
CA ASN A 872 45.57 22.02 37.89
C ASN A 872 46.68 21.99 36.82
N THR A 873 47.44 20.90 36.72
CA THR A 873 48.59 20.77 35.82
C THR A 873 48.52 19.49 35.00
N LEU A 874 48.90 19.59 33.73
CA LEU A 874 49.16 18.45 32.84
C LEU A 874 50.65 18.14 32.93
N VAL A 875 51.02 16.95 33.40
CA VAL A 875 52.42 16.59 33.67
C VAL A 875 52.90 15.56 32.66
N LEU A 876 53.91 15.91 31.86
CA LEU A 876 54.56 14.99 30.93
C LEU A 876 55.50 14.03 31.67
N ASN A 877 55.28 12.73 31.52
CA ASN A 877 56.12 11.67 32.08
C ASN A 877 57.31 11.36 31.15
N SER A 878 58.32 10.69 31.69
CA SER A 878 59.53 10.32 30.94
C SER A 878 59.30 9.30 29.82
N ASP A 879 58.14 8.64 29.80
CA ASP A 879 57.72 7.68 28.77
C ASP A 879 56.81 8.30 27.70
N ASN A 880 56.72 9.64 27.65
CA ASN A 880 55.84 10.42 26.77
C ASN A 880 54.33 10.21 27.02
N SER A 881 53.93 9.69 28.18
CA SER A 881 52.54 9.75 28.67
C SER A 881 52.29 11.05 29.44
N PHE A 882 51.03 11.44 29.61
CA PHE A 882 50.64 12.56 30.47
C PHE A 882 49.85 12.09 31.69
N ASN A 883 50.19 12.61 32.86
CA ASN A 883 49.34 12.53 34.05
C ASN A 883 48.49 13.79 34.19
N VAL A 884 47.21 13.60 34.51
CA VAL A 884 46.28 14.70 34.78
C VAL A 884 46.12 14.86 36.29
N THR A 885 46.64 15.95 36.83
CA THR A 885 46.40 16.39 38.21
C THR A 885 45.54 17.64 38.18
N ALA A 886 44.28 17.51 38.52
CA ALA A 886 43.37 18.62 38.74
C ALA A 886 43.08 18.67 40.25
N GLY A 887 43.10 19.84 40.88
CA GLY A 887 42.52 20.00 42.21
C GLY A 887 40.99 19.91 42.11
N ASP A 888 40.29 20.95 42.55
CA ASP A 888 38.84 21.00 42.80
C ASP A 888 37.89 20.71 41.60
N THR A 889 38.39 20.43 40.39
CA THR A 889 37.60 20.34 39.14
C THR A 889 37.38 18.94 38.56
N LYS A 890 37.78 17.85 39.23
CA LYS A 890 37.59 16.45 38.78
C LYS A 890 38.18 16.09 37.39
N GLY A 891 39.02 16.93 36.76
CA GLY A 891 39.68 16.65 35.46
C GLY A 891 40.16 17.88 34.67
N LEU A 892 40.71 17.67 33.46
CA LEU A 892 41.21 18.69 32.52
C LEU A 892 40.66 18.49 31.09
N TRP A 893 40.44 19.59 30.36
CA TRP A 893 40.19 19.56 28.91
C TRP A 893 41.49 19.64 28.15
N LEU A 894 41.72 18.72 27.21
CA LEU A 894 42.88 18.73 26.32
C LEU A 894 42.44 19.00 24.89
N LYS A 895 42.86 20.14 24.33
CA LYS A 895 42.62 20.48 22.93
C LYS A 895 43.83 20.11 22.09
N PHE A 896 43.60 19.26 21.10
CA PHE A 896 44.57 18.85 20.09
C PHE A 896 44.36 19.66 18.83
N ASN A 897 45.41 20.34 18.37
CA ASN A 897 45.37 21.18 17.19
C ASN A 897 46.45 20.72 16.20
N VAL A 898 46.04 20.09 15.10
CA VAL A 898 46.96 19.68 14.04
C VAL A 898 47.52 20.93 13.37
N LYS A 899 48.84 21.15 13.49
CA LYS A 899 49.53 22.34 12.95
C LYS A 899 50.08 22.11 11.55
N ALA A 900 50.52 20.90 11.26
CA ALA A 900 51.04 20.49 9.97
C ALA A 900 50.91 18.98 9.81
N ALA A 901 50.53 18.55 8.62
CA ALA A 901 50.59 17.18 8.13
C ALA A 901 51.22 17.24 6.73
N SER A 902 52.26 16.45 6.49
CA SER A 902 53.11 16.62 5.30
C SER A 902 53.07 15.45 4.30
N THR A 903 52.15 14.49 4.51
CA THR A 903 52.16 13.19 3.83
C THR A 903 50.98 12.96 2.90
N LYS A 904 51.21 12.17 1.85
CA LYS A 904 50.15 11.53 1.05
C LYS A 904 49.57 10.26 1.68
N ARG A 905 50.11 9.84 2.83
CA ARG A 905 49.73 8.63 3.57
C ARG A 905 49.16 9.00 4.93
N GLN A 906 48.13 8.29 5.36
CA GLN A 906 47.43 8.49 6.63
C GLN A 906 48.37 8.45 7.84
N ASN A 907 48.34 9.52 8.64
CA ASN A 907 48.89 9.52 10.00
C ASN A 907 47.74 9.54 11.00
N CYS A 908 47.59 8.44 11.76
CA CYS A 908 46.60 8.38 12.83
C CYS A 908 47.22 8.06 14.19
N LEU A 909 46.73 8.76 15.21
CA LEU A 909 47.17 8.68 16.60
C LEU A 909 45.97 8.37 17.49
N LYS A 910 45.97 7.22 18.19
CA LYS A 910 44.99 6.93 19.24
C LYS A 910 45.47 7.53 20.55
N ILE A 911 44.52 8.05 21.30
CA ILE A 911 44.72 8.49 22.67
C ILE A 911 44.12 7.38 23.54
N ILE A 912 44.93 6.79 24.41
CA ILE A 912 44.49 5.69 25.28
C ILE A 912 44.69 6.05 26.74
N ASP A 913 43.86 5.48 27.61
CA ASP A 913 44.04 5.55 29.05
C ASP A 913 45.03 4.49 29.58
N GLN A 914 45.29 4.54 30.88
CA GLN A 914 46.10 3.58 31.63
C GLN A 914 45.59 2.13 31.60
N HIS A 915 44.35 1.90 31.18
CA HIS A 915 43.73 0.57 31.03
C HIS A 915 43.76 0.08 29.57
N GLY A 916 44.28 0.89 28.64
CA GLY A 916 44.34 0.59 27.21
C GLY A 916 43.06 0.93 26.44
N SER A 917 42.09 1.57 27.09
CA SER A 917 40.83 2.02 26.46
C SER A 917 41.10 3.21 25.55
N VAL A 918 40.49 3.24 24.37
CA VAL A 918 40.67 4.33 23.39
C VAL A 918 39.79 5.51 23.77
N LEU A 919 40.39 6.60 24.26
CA LEU A 919 39.73 7.84 24.66
C LEU A 919 39.35 8.76 23.48
N GLY A 920 40.01 8.57 22.35
CA GLY A 920 39.80 9.35 21.12
C GLY A 920 40.90 9.07 20.11
N ALA A 921 40.80 9.71 18.93
CA ALA A 921 41.78 9.56 17.87
C ALA A 921 41.99 10.88 17.10
N ILE A 922 43.16 11.01 16.49
CA ILE A 922 43.51 12.11 15.58
C ILE A 922 43.92 11.50 14.25
N GLY A 923 43.33 11.94 13.15
CA GLY A 923 43.73 11.59 11.79
C GLY A 923 44.08 12.85 10.99
N ALA A 924 45.14 12.77 10.16
CA ALA A 924 45.53 13.88 9.29
C ALA A 924 46.28 13.40 8.03
N THR A 925 45.98 14.03 6.89
CA THR A 925 46.66 13.93 5.59
C THR A 925 46.97 15.32 5.03
N GLN A 926 47.80 15.40 3.98
CA GLN A 926 48.24 16.65 3.36
C GLN A 926 47.11 17.51 2.73
N ASP A 927 45.99 16.89 2.32
CA ASP A 927 44.93 17.56 1.55
C ASP A 927 43.61 17.76 2.35
N SER A 928 43.51 17.21 3.56
CA SER A 928 42.34 17.40 4.43
C SER A 928 42.14 18.86 4.81
N LYS A 929 40.91 19.35 4.62
CA LYS A 929 40.50 20.71 5.02
C LYS A 929 39.70 20.72 6.31
N ASN A 930 39.28 19.53 6.76
CA ASN A 930 38.63 19.28 8.05
C ASN A 930 39.62 18.91 9.17
N LEU A 931 40.83 19.46 9.16
CA LEU A 931 41.81 19.32 10.25
C LEU A 931 41.38 20.17 11.46
N GLY A 932 40.27 19.76 12.07
CA GLY A 932 39.60 20.44 13.17
C GLY A 932 40.36 20.24 14.48
N SER A 933 40.67 21.35 15.15
CA SER A 933 41.13 21.28 16.53
C SER A 933 39.97 20.77 17.41
N HIS A 934 40.12 19.62 18.05
CA HIS A 934 39.09 19.09 18.95
C HIS A 934 39.62 18.94 20.37
N ALA A 935 38.71 19.05 21.34
CA ALA A 935 39.02 18.92 22.75
C ALA A 935 38.38 17.67 23.31
N ILE A 936 39.13 16.92 24.11
CA ILE A 936 38.63 15.77 24.86
C ILE A 936 38.72 16.09 26.36
N PHE A 937 37.79 15.56 27.15
CA PHE A 937 37.83 15.68 28.60
C PHE A 937 38.55 14.48 29.19
N ILE A 938 39.54 14.74 30.06
CA ILE A 938 40.29 13.69 30.75
C ILE A 938 40.03 13.81 32.26
N PRO A 939 39.49 12.76 32.90
CA PRO A 939 39.27 12.75 34.35
C PRO A 939 40.57 12.94 35.15
N GLU A 940 40.43 13.47 36.36
CA GLU A 940 41.53 13.56 37.32
C GLU A 940 42.09 12.17 37.65
N GLY A 941 43.42 12.05 37.75
CA GLY A 941 44.08 10.79 38.08
C GLY A 941 44.23 9.82 36.89
N SER A 942 43.77 10.19 35.69
CA SER A 942 44.06 9.43 34.47
C SER A 942 45.49 9.67 33.97
N THR A 943 46.15 8.60 33.57
CA THR A 943 47.32 8.65 32.68
C THR A 943 46.88 8.42 31.24
N ILE A 944 47.30 9.29 30.32
CA ILE A 944 47.03 9.13 28.88
C ILE A 944 48.33 8.87 28.10
N ALA A 945 48.25 7.96 27.14
CA ALA A 945 49.34 7.63 26.22
C ALA A 945 48.90 7.72 24.76
N PHE A 946 49.85 7.86 23.85
CA PHE A 946 49.60 8.00 22.41
C PHE A 946 50.14 6.81 21.63
N HIS A 947 49.29 6.17 20.84
CA HIS A 947 49.65 5.01 20.03
C HIS A 947 49.42 5.31 18.54
N GLN A 948 50.49 5.27 17.73
CA GLN A 948 50.35 5.42 16.28
C GLN A 948 49.77 4.15 15.67
N PHE A 949 48.90 4.31 14.67
CA PHE A 949 48.35 3.19 13.90
C PHE A 949 48.20 3.59 12.43
N SER A 950 48.34 2.62 11.53
CA SER A 950 48.03 2.76 10.10
C SER A 950 47.28 1.50 9.63
N ASN A 951 46.20 1.67 8.86
CA ASN A 951 45.40 0.56 8.31
C ASN A 951 45.02 -0.54 9.32
N ASN A 952 44.69 -0.16 10.56
CA ASN A 952 44.28 -1.07 11.62
C ASN A 952 45.33 -2.17 11.97
N GLN A 953 46.61 -1.96 11.64
CA GLN A 953 47.74 -2.82 12.01
C GLN A 953 48.67 -2.06 12.98
N ALA A 954 49.11 -2.74 14.05
CA ALA A 954 50.14 -2.20 14.93
C ALA A 954 51.48 -2.13 14.17
N ILE A 955 52.01 -0.92 13.97
CA ILE A 955 53.34 -0.77 13.37
C ILE A 955 54.36 -1.09 14.47
N ASN A 956 54.94 -2.29 14.41
CA ASN A 956 55.90 -2.81 15.39
C ASN A 956 57.28 -2.11 15.37
N SER A 957 57.42 -1.02 14.61
CA SER A 957 58.53 -0.08 14.68
C SER A 957 57.95 1.33 14.70
N SER A 958 57.38 1.71 15.85
CA SER A 958 56.78 3.04 16.00
C SER A 958 57.85 4.14 15.86
N PRO A 959 57.55 5.25 15.15
CA PRO A 959 58.32 6.48 15.21
C PRO A 959 58.56 6.91 16.65
N GLN A 960 59.65 7.63 16.89
CA GLN A 960 59.85 8.25 18.20
C GLN A 960 58.80 9.35 18.38
N LEU A 961 57.84 9.11 19.26
CA LEU A 961 57.00 10.16 19.84
C LEU A 961 57.92 11.14 20.58
N ASN A 962 57.93 12.39 20.15
CA ASN A 962 58.64 13.46 20.82
C ASN A 962 57.64 14.53 21.25
N ILE A 963 57.49 14.69 22.56
CA ILE A 963 56.59 15.68 23.15
C ILE A 963 57.45 16.74 23.83
N ILE A 964 57.29 17.99 23.40
CA ILE A 964 58.07 19.12 23.92
C ILE A 964 57.12 20.13 24.54
N GLU A 965 57.30 20.38 25.84
CA GLU A 965 56.65 21.49 26.54
C GLU A 965 57.14 22.83 25.98
N GLN A 966 56.21 23.69 25.61
CA GLN A 966 56.46 25.03 25.09
C GLN A 966 56.54 26.03 26.24
N ALA A 967 57.12 27.21 25.98
CA ALA A 967 57.32 28.24 26.99
C ALA A 967 56.01 28.82 27.57
N ASP A 968 54.87 28.57 26.93
CA ASP A 968 53.53 29.00 27.36
C ASP A 968 52.75 27.92 28.13
N GLY A 969 53.37 26.76 28.42
CA GLY A 969 52.73 25.65 29.12
C GLY A 969 51.87 24.74 28.23
N SER A 970 51.84 25.00 26.91
CA SER A 970 51.32 24.05 25.93
C SER A 970 52.35 22.96 25.61
N PHE A 971 51.93 21.85 25.01
CA PHE A 971 52.83 20.78 24.56
C PHE A 971 52.74 20.63 23.05
N GLN A 972 53.87 20.40 22.39
CA GLN A 972 53.88 20.08 20.96
C GLN A 972 54.32 18.62 20.80
N LEU A 973 53.44 17.81 20.23
CA LEU A 973 53.72 16.42 19.87
C LEU A 973 54.19 16.37 18.41
N LYS A 974 55.33 15.71 18.18
CA LYS A 974 55.87 15.41 16.86
C LYS A 974 56.06 13.91 16.73
N LEU A 975 55.57 13.36 15.62
CA LEU A 975 55.88 12.00 15.19
C LEU A 975 57.03 12.08 14.19
N ASN A 976 58.17 11.45 14.49
CA ASN A 976 59.33 11.37 13.60
C ASN A 976 59.94 9.97 13.71
N ASP A 977 60.06 9.23 12.61
CA ASP A 977 60.58 7.85 12.59
C ASP A 977 62.11 7.77 12.44
N GLY A 978 62.78 8.91 12.34
CA GLY A 978 64.22 9.05 12.49
C GLY A 978 65.04 8.53 11.31
N VAL A 979 64.44 8.28 10.14
CA VAL A 979 65.16 7.92 8.91
C VAL A 979 65.09 9.05 7.90
N ASP A 980 66.26 9.45 7.39
CA ASP A 980 66.40 10.53 6.41
C ASP A 980 66.01 9.98 5.02
N ASP A 981 64.71 9.96 4.71
CA ASP A 981 64.24 9.72 3.34
C ASP A 981 63.07 10.63 2.93
N SER A 982 62.87 10.66 1.62
CA SER A 982 62.23 11.73 0.86
C SER A 982 60.69 11.75 0.91
N ASP A 983 60.05 11.23 1.96
CA ASP A 983 58.59 11.08 2.03
C ASP A 983 57.85 11.94 3.07
N HIS A 984 58.55 12.83 3.79
CA HIS A 984 57.95 13.93 4.58
C HIS A 984 56.85 13.51 5.60
N ASP A 985 57.12 12.53 6.46
CA ASP A 985 56.21 12.04 7.51
C ASP A 985 56.17 12.87 8.81
N ASP A 986 56.05 14.21 8.70
CA ASP A 986 55.98 15.13 9.86
C ASP A 986 54.51 15.46 10.28
N LEU A 987 53.96 14.74 11.26
CA LEU A 987 52.73 15.17 11.97
C LEU A 987 53.10 16.03 13.19
N THR A 988 52.64 17.28 13.22
CA THR A 988 52.81 18.18 14.38
C THR A 988 51.45 18.55 14.98
N ILE A 989 51.27 18.27 16.27
CA ILE A 989 50.05 18.56 17.03
C ILE A 989 50.40 19.45 18.22
N ASP A 990 49.74 20.60 18.34
CA ASP A 990 49.76 21.41 19.56
C ASP A 990 48.67 20.92 20.52
N ILE A 991 49.05 20.65 21.76
CA ILE A 991 48.22 20.17 22.86
C ILE A 991 48.14 21.31 23.88
N THR A 992 46.94 21.78 24.14
CA THR A 992 46.66 22.83 25.13
C THR A 992 45.68 22.31 26.17
N SER A 993 45.95 22.58 27.45
CA SER A 993 45.06 22.18 28.54
C SER A 993 44.25 23.37 29.05
N PHE A 994 43.00 23.11 29.46
CA PHE A 994 42.09 24.10 30.03
C PHE A 994 41.34 23.50 31.22
N THR A 995 41.13 24.30 32.27
CA THR A 995 40.36 23.89 33.46
C THR A 995 38.86 24.12 33.32
N SER A 996 38.47 24.94 32.33
CA SER A 996 37.09 25.18 31.92
C SER A 996 36.97 24.87 30.44
N SER A 997 35.81 24.36 30.04
CA SER A 997 35.63 23.88 28.68
C SER A 997 35.69 25.05 27.67
N PRO A 998 36.37 24.86 26.51
CA PRO A 998 36.25 25.79 25.39
C PRO A 998 34.84 25.83 24.78
N ASN A 999 33.98 24.86 25.11
CA ASN A 999 32.57 24.83 24.75
C ASN A 999 31.73 24.15 25.85
N ALA A 1000 31.10 24.95 26.72
CA ALA A 1000 30.33 24.45 27.87
C ALA A 1000 29.20 23.48 27.48
N SER A 1001 28.57 23.70 26.32
CA SER A 1001 27.48 22.89 25.74
C SER A 1001 27.88 21.48 25.33
N ALA A 1002 29.09 21.29 24.79
CA ALA A 1002 29.65 19.97 24.47
C ALA A 1002 30.05 19.17 25.73
N THR A 1003 30.21 19.85 26.87
CA THR A 1003 30.84 19.30 28.07
C THR A 1003 29.93 18.41 28.88
N SER A 1004 28.63 18.74 28.92
CA SER A 1004 27.64 17.93 29.64
C SER A 1004 27.56 16.54 29.01
N ILE A 1005 27.39 16.46 27.68
CA ILE A 1005 27.36 15.17 26.96
C ILE A 1005 28.67 14.41 27.14
N ALA A 1006 29.82 15.05 26.92
CA ALA A 1006 31.10 14.36 26.94
C ALA A 1006 31.45 13.71 28.30
N LYS A 1007 30.99 14.28 29.43
CA LYS A 1007 31.24 13.73 30.77
C LYS A 1007 30.44 12.46 31.07
N GLU A 1008 29.30 12.31 30.41
CA GLU A 1008 28.35 11.23 30.64
C GLU A 1008 28.66 9.98 29.78
N GLN A 1009 29.55 10.09 28.80
CA GLN A 1009 29.98 8.98 27.92
C GLN A 1009 31.04 8.08 28.59
N THR A 1010 30.77 7.55 29.78
CA THR A 1010 31.73 6.67 30.47
C THR A 1010 31.69 5.27 29.87
N GLY A 1011 32.84 4.74 29.41
CA GLY A 1011 32.95 3.34 28.96
C GLY A 1011 32.81 3.12 27.45
N ILE A 1012 33.60 3.86 26.67
CA ILE A 1012 33.58 4.01 25.20
C ILE A 1012 33.21 2.71 24.46
N HIS A 1013 31.94 2.60 24.08
CA HIS A 1013 31.46 1.69 23.05
C HIS A 1013 31.68 2.36 21.68
N ASP A 1014 32.32 1.65 20.74
CA ASP A 1014 32.72 2.20 19.44
C ASP A 1014 31.53 2.84 18.70
N SER A 1015 31.57 4.15 18.47
CA SER A 1015 30.58 4.94 17.70
C SER A 1015 29.18 5.11 18.29
N ILE A 1016 29.05 5.06 19.63
CA ILE A 1016 27.77 5.29 20.33
C ILE A 1016 27.76 6.64 21.06
N LEU A 1017 26.64 7.35 20.95
CA LEU A 1017 26.28 8.53 21.69
C LEU A 1017 25.25 8.15 22.78
N ASP A 1018 25.65 8.22 24.03
CA ASP A 1018 24.78 7.97 25.19
C ASP A 1018 24.02 9.25 25.60
N LEU A 1019 22.70 9.26 25.40
CA LEU A 1019 21.80 10.32 25.86
C LEU A 1019 20.94 9.86 27.06
N SER A 1020 21.34 8.79 27.76
CA SER A 1020 20.56 8.19 28.86
C SER A 1020 20.51 9.05 30.12
N SER A 1021 21.60 9.75 30.47
CA SER A 1021 21.69 10.61 31.66
C SER A 1021 21.39 12.09 31.37
N ILE A 1022 21.21 12.47 30.10
CA ILE A 1022 20.82 13.82 29.69
C ILE A 1022 19.49 13.76 28.92
N PRO A 1023 18.37 13.98 29.62
CA PRO A 1023 17.33 14.80 29.02
C PRO A 1023 16.51 15.55 30.09
N ALA A 1024 16.84 16.82 30.37
CA ALA A 1024 15.80 17.74 30.81
C ALA A 1024 14.91 18.02 29.58
N ALA A 1025 13.64 17.63 29.62
CA ALA A 1025 12.71 17.86 28.52
C ALA A 1025 12.77 19.33 28.06
N GLY A 1026 13.09 19.56 26.78
CA GLY A 1026 13.22 20.90 26.18
C GLY A 1026 14.65 21.37 25.89
N GLU A 1027 15.69 20.60 26.24
CA GLU A 1027 17.06 20.86 25.80
C GLU A 1027 17.22 20.57 24.29
N THR A 1028 18.03 21.39 23.61
CA THR A 1028 18.27 21.25 22.16
C THR A 1028 19.68 20.71 21.94
N LEU A 1029 19.76 19.56 21.26
CA LEU A 1029 21.01 18.94 20.83
C LEU A 1029 21.41 19.48 19.46
N GLN A 1030 22.45 20.29 19.41
CA GLN A 1030 23.04 20.80 18.19
C GLN A 1030 24.08 19.84 17.61
N LEU A 1031 23.92 19.48 16.34
CA LEU A 1031 24.84 18.69 15.52
C LEU A 1031 25.61 19.64 14.60
N THR A 1032 26.91 19.80 14.84
CA THR A 1032 27.80 20.52 13.91
C THR A 1032 28.51 19.51 13.00
N ILE A 1033 28.13 19.52 11.73
CA ILE A 1033 28.64 18.63 10.69
C ILE A 1033 29.65 19.39 9.85
N ASN A 1034 30.92 18.98 9.87
CA ASN A 1034 31.92 19.46 8.91
C ASN A 1034 32.14 18.37 7.88
N SER A 1035 32.20 18.77 6.62
CA SER A 1035 32.45 17.86 5.51
C SER A 1035 33.41 18.49 4.54
N ASP A 1036 34.29 17.68 3.97
CA ASP A 1036 35.11 17.95 2.79
C ASP A 1036 35.06 16.80 1.77
N CYS A 1037 34.16 15.83 2.03
CA CYS A 1037 33.89 14.65 1.20
C CYS A 1037 33.58 15.03 -0.27
N SER A 1038 34.01 14.18 -1.21
CA SER A 1038 33.80 14.43 -2.64
C SER A 1038 32.42 13.96 -3.12
N PHE A 1039 31.75 13.11 -2.34
CA PHE A 1039 30.47 12.50 -2.66
C PHE A 1039 29.31 13.09 -1.87
N LYS A 1040 28.09 12.97 -2.41
CA LYS A 1040 26.88 13.40 -1.70
C LYS A 1040 26.40 12.33 -0.73
N ASN A 1041 26.86 12.43 0.50
CA ASN A 1041 26.49 11.53 1.59
C ASN A 1041 25.22 12.02 2.30
N SER A 1042 24.38 11.10 2.76
CA SER A 1042 23.25 11.40 3.63
C SER A 1042 23.61 11.06 5.08
N ILE A 1043 23.17 11.90 6.02
CA ILE A 1043 23.44 11.74 7.45
C ILE A 1043 22.12 11.56 8.18
N ALA A 1044 22.07 10.55 9.05
CA ALA A 1044 20.94 10.27 9.92
C ALA A 1044 21.45 9.77 11.29
N MET A 1045 20.54 9.51 12.22
CA MET A 1045 20.80 8.82 13.49
C MET A 1045 20.04 7.49 13.52
N VAL A 1046 20.46 6.56 14.36
CA VAL A 1046 19.66 5.36 14.69
C VAL A 1046 19.71 5.14 16.19
N LYS A 1047 18.57 4.80 16.79
CA LYS A 1047 18.49 4.47 18.23
C LYS A 1047 18.92 3.01 18.43
N LEU A 1048 19.81 2.79 19.39
CA LEU A 1048 20.36 1.48 19.74
C LEU A 1048 19.74 0.97 21.04
N THR A 1049 19.60 -0.36 21.13
CA THR A 1049 19.26 -1.08 22.36
C THR A 1049 20.51 -1.77 22.88
N GLU A 1050 20.90 -1.51 24.13
CA GLU A 1050 21.95 -2.26 24.80
C GLU A 1050 21.40 -3.64 25.19
N GLU A 1051 22.07 -4.69 24.73
CA GLU A 1051 21.72 -6.08 24.99
C GLU A 1051 22.34 -6.56 26.31
N THR A 1052 21.78 -7.62 26.88
CA THR A 1052 22.25 -8.18 28.16
C THR A 1052 23.72 -8.62 28.19
N ASP A 1053 24.35 -8.82 27.03
CA ASP A 1053 25.77 -9.16 26.90
C ASP A 1053 26.68 -7.93 26.69
N GLY A 1054 26.12 -6.72 26.76
CA GLY A 1054 26.80 -5.44 26.53
C GLY A 1054 27.03 -5.12 25.05
N SER A 1055 26.46 -5.90 24.12
CA SER A 1055 26.40 -5.53 22.70
C SER A 1055 25.23 -4.59 22.41
N PHE A 1056 25.18 -4.02 21.21
CA PHE A 1056 24.09 -3.12 20.80
C PHE A 1056 23.38 -3.66 19.58
N SER A 1057 22.05 -3.46 19.56
CA SER A 1057 21.17 -3.90 18.49
C SER A 1057 20.28 -2.77 17.97
N VAL A 1058 19.79 -2.94 16.74
CA VAL A 1058 18.66 -2.17 16.20
C VAL A 1058 17.52 -3.16 15.99
N ASN A 1059 16.41 -2.96 16.69
CA ASN A 1059 15.26 -3.88 16.65
C ASN A 1059 15.66 -5.35 16.92
N GLY A 1060 16.50 -5.58 17.93
CA GLY A 1060 17.00 -6.92 18.32
C GLY A 1060 17.97 -7.57 17.33
N LYS A 1061 18.41 -6.85 16.29
CA LYS A 1061 19.47 -7.31 15.37
C LYS A 1061 20.79 -6.71 15.80
N THR A 1062 21.76 -7.54 16.15
CA THR A 1062 23.14 -7.11 16.42
C THR A 1062 23.96 -7.12 15.13
N ASN A 1063 25.11 -6.46 15.13
CA ASN A 1063 26.04 -6.41 14.00
C ASN A 1063 26.71 -7.75 13.65
N ALA A 1064 26.37 -8.84 14.36
CA ALA A 1064 26.81 -10.20 14.04
C ALA A 1064 26.27 -10.71 12.69
N ASP A 1065 25.09 -10.25 12.27
CA ASP A 1065 24.54 -10.46 10.92
C ASP A 1065 24.44 -9.10 10.21
N ALA A 1066 25.53 -8.72 9.52
CA ALA A 1066 25.67 -7.42 8.88
C ALA A 1066 24.48 -7.05 7.96
N LYS A 1067 23.88 -8.02 7.26
CA LYS A 1067 22.74 -7.72 6.37
C LYS A 1067 21.45 -7.44 7.13
N ALA A 1068 21.16 -8.24 8.16
CA ALA A 1068 19.99 -8.04 9.00
C ALA A 1068 20.11 -6.75 9.83
N PHE A 1069 21.33 -6.44 10.29
CA PHE A 1069 21.65 -5.20 10.97
C PHE A 1069 21.50 -3.98 10.06
N ASP A 1070 22.09 -3.99 8.86
CA ASP A 1070 21.98 -2.89 7.89
C ASP A 1070 20.52 -2.63 7.50
N GLN A 1071 19.72 -3.69 7.32
CA GLN A 1071 18.30 -3.53 7.04
C GLN A 1071 17.56 -2.92 8.24
N ALA A 1072 17.80 -3.42 9.45
CA ALA A 1072 17.20 -2.85 10.65
C ALA A 1072 17.56 -1.38 10.84
N VAL A 1073 18.81 -0.99 10.56
CA VAL A 1073 19.26 0.42 10.57
C VAL A 1073 18.51 1.25 9.54
N LYS A 1074 18.38 0.78 8.29
CA LYS A 1074 17.62 1.49 7.22
C LYS A 1074 16.17 1.73 7.59
N ASP A 1075 15.54 0.75 8.24
CA ASP A 1075 14.13 0.80 8.62
C ASP A 1075 13.87 1.72 9.82
N HIS A 1076 14.91 2.08 10.59
CA HIS A 1076 14.81 2.86 11.85
C HIS A 1076 15.67 4.13 11.83
N LEU A 1077 15.91 4.71 10.66
CA LEU A 1077 16.64 5.98 10.52
C LEU A 1077 15.84 7.13 11.14
N ILE A 1078 16.52 7.91 11.97
CA ILE A 1078 16.01 9.11 12.61
C ILE A 1078 16.67 10.31 11.94
N ASN A 1079 15.85 11.16 11.33
CA ASN A 1079 16.28 12.46 10.82
C ASN A 1079 16.04 13.49 11.93
N PRO A 1080 17.09 14.10 12.51
CA PRO A 1080 16.94 15.13 13.53
C PRO A 1080 15.96 16.24 13.10
N ASN A 1081 14.93 16.49 13.91
CA ASN A 1081 13.84 17.42 13.60
C ASN A 1081 13.16 17.21 12.22
N GLY A 1082 13.13 15.97 11.71
CA GLY A 1082 12.55 15.62 10.41
C GLY A 1082 13.33 16.16 9.20
N THR A 1083 14.54 16.70 9.40
CA THR A 1083 15.32 17.34 8.34
C THR A 1083 16.23 16.32 7.65
N SER A 1084 16.13 16.20 6.32
CA SER A 1084 17.08 15.41 5.53
C SER A 1084 18.44 16.12 5.51
N ILE A 1085 19.49 15.46 6.02
CA ILE A 1085 20.82 16.03 6.13
C ILE A 1085 21.72 15.44 5.03
N THR A 1086 22.38 16.30 4.25
CA THR A 1086 23.35 15.86 3.23
C THR A 1086 24.69 16.55 3.39
N ALA A 1087 25.79 15.80 3.28
CA ALA A 1087 27.16 16.30 3.34
C ALA A 1087 27.86 16.12 1.98
N THR A 1088 28.42 17.20 1.42
CA THR A 1088 29.17 17.20 0.14
C THR A 1088 30.07 18.43 0.06
N GLY A 1089 31.31 18.25 -0.39
CA GLY A 1089 32.28 19.34 -0.53
C GLY A 1089 32.65 19.96 0.82
N VAL A 1090 33.45 21.03 0.78
CA VAL A 1090 33.92 21.74 1.99
C VAL A 1090 32.79 22.60 2.55
N GLN A 1091 32.11 22.12 3.59
CA GLN A 1091 31.00 22.84 4.24
C GLN A 1091 30.86 22.49 5.72
N THR A 1092 30.45 23.49 6.51
CA THR A 1092 29.97 23.31 7.89
C THR A 1092 28.48 23.53 7.92
N GLN A 1093 27.73 22.59 8.48
CA GLN A 1093 26.29 22.67 8.71
C GLN A 1093 26.01 22.46 10.20
N THR A 1094 24.97 23.13 10.69
CA THR A 1094 24.53 23.01 12.08
C THR A 1094 23.05 22.67 12.09
N ILE A 1095 22.70 21.57 12.77
CA ILE A 1095 21.32 21.09 12.90
C ILE A 1095 20.97 21.03 14.37
N ASP A 1096 19.97 21.80 14.78
CA ASP A 1096 19.41 21.70 16.11
C ASP A 1096 18.40 20.54 16.13
N TRP A 1097 18.46 19.69 17.15
CA TRP A 1097 17.55 18.57 17.39
C TRP A 1097 16.95 18.75 18.78
N THR A 1098 15.66 19.07 18.84
CA THR A 1098 14.99 19.30 20.12
C THR A 1098 14.65 17.93 20.72
N LEU A 1099 15.24 17.61 21.87
CA LEU A 1099 15.07 16.32 22.51
C LEU A 1099 13.84 16.33 23.43
N SER A 1100 13.06 15.27 23.34
CA SER A 1100 12.00 14.92 24.30
C SER A 1100 12.54 13.91 25.32
N SER A 1101 11.80 13.67 26.39
CA SER A 1101 12.13 12.61 27.34
C SER A 1101 12.13 11.20 26.72
N ALA A 1102 11.45 11.01 25.58
CA ALA A 1102 11.44 9.75 24.83
C ALA A 1102 12.72 9.53 24.00
N ASP A 1103 13.51 10.60 23.80
CA ASP A 1103 14.79 10.56 23.09
C ASP A 1103 15.96 10.17 24.01
N ALA A 1104 15.69 9.82 25.27
CA ALA A 1104 16.69 9.23 26.16
C ALA A 1104 17.12 7.85 25.63
N GLY A 1105 18.42 7.57 25.63
CA GLY A 1105 18.99 6.27 25.26
C GLY A 1105 20.25 6.37 24.41
N PHE A 1106 20.67 5.24 23.86
CA PHE A 1106 21.88 5.14 23.04
C PHE A 1106 21.57 5.40 21.57
N TYR A 1107 22.43 6.17 20.90
CA TYR A 1107 22.29 6.49 19.48
C TYR A 1107 23.60 6.24 18.75
N SER A 1108 23.54 5.93 17.45
CA SER A 1108 24.71 5.95 16.57
C SER A 1108 24.43 6.86 15.38
N PRO A 1109 25.39 7.73 14.99
CA PRO A 1109 25.28 8.44 13.73
C PRO A 1109 25.44 7.46 12.56
N VAL A 1110 24.69 7.70 11.49
CA VAL A 1110 24.64 6.88 10.28
C VAL A 1110 25.03 7.74 9.08
N LEU A 1111 26.07 7.33 8.36
CA LEU A 1111 26.40 7.88 7.04
C LEU A 1111 25.93 6.90 5.97
N ILE A 1112 25.22 7.41 4.96
CA ILE A 1112 24.75 6.66 3.81
C ILE A 1112 25.41 7.25 2.57
N ASN A 1113 26.25 6.46 1.91
CA ASN A 1113 26.93 6.92 0.70
C ASN A 1113 25.97 6.91 -0.52
N PRO A 1114 26.34 7.51 -1.66
CA PRO A 1114 25.47 7.53 -2.86
C PRO A 1114 25.05 6.15 -3.40
N ASN A 1115 25.77 5.08 -3.04
CA ASN A 1115 25.46 3.71 -3.45
C ASN A 1115 24.50 3.01 -2.46
N GLY A 1116 24.08 3.68 -1.39
CA GLY A 1116 23.19 3.13 -0.37
C GLY A 1116 23.88 2.20 0.63
N GLU A 1117 25.22 2.23 0.69
CA GLU A 1117 26.01 1.55 1.73
C GLU A 1117 25.95 2.36 3.02
N LEU A 1118 25.88 1.67 4.16
CA LEU A 1118 25.71 2.26 5.48
C LEU A 1118 27.02 2.19 6.27
N TYR A 1119 27.38 3.28 6.93
CA TYR A 1119 28.44 3.34 7.91
C TYR A 1119 27.86 3.82 9.24
N THR A 1120 27.85 2.94 10.25
CA THR A 1120 27.30 3.17 11.60
C THR A 1120 28.02 2.30 12.63
N TYR A 1121 27.51 2.17 13.86
CA TYR A 1121 27.98 1.26 14.91
C TYR A 1121 28.47 -0.09 14.37
N GLY A 1122 29.68 -0.50 14.77
CA GLY A 1122 30.33 -1.74 14.33
C GLY A 1122 31.05 -1.66 12.98
N SER A 1123 30.89 -0.57 12.23
CA SER A 1123 31.61 -0.34 10.98
C SER A 1123 33.05 0.10 11.24
N SER A 1124 34.00 -0.43 10.46
CA SER A 1124 35.39 0.05 10.48
C SER A 1124 35.55 1.48 9.97
N TYR A 1125 34.53 2.02 9.28
CA TYR A 1125 34.50 3.33 8.61
C TYR A 1125 34.01 4.48 9.50
N VAL A 1126 33.59 4.19 10.74
CA VAL A 1126 33.26 5.19 11.75
C VAL A 1126 34.35 5.21 12.82
N LYS A 1127 34.73 6.40 13.27
CA LYS A 1127 35.70 6.63 14.35
C LYS A 1127 35.18 7.65 15.34
N ILE A 1128 35.58 7.47 16.60
CA ILE A 1128 35.38 8.44 17.66
C ILE A 1128 36.64 9.30 17.74
N LEU A 1129 36.49 10.61 17.53
CA LEU A 1129 37.55 11.61 17.76
C LEU A 1129 37.53 12.13 19.21
N GLY A 1130 36.38 12.01 19.88
CA GLY A 1130 36.21 12.21 21.32
C GLY A 1130 34.78 11.82 21.72
N CYS A 1131 34.50 11.75 23.03
CA CYS A 1131 33.24 11.26 23.62
C CYS A 1131 31.94 11.68 22.91
N ASN A 1132 31.88 12.86 22.29
CA ASN A 1132 30.73 13.40 21.57
C ASN A 1132 31.06 13.89 20.14
N PHE A 1133 32.18 13.42 19.58
CA PHE A 1133 32.67 13.83 18.26
C PHE A 1133 33.00 12.61 17.40
N PHE A 1134 32.24 12.41 16.34
CA PHE A 1134 32.30 11.26 15.45
C PHE A 1134 32.84 11.66 14.09
N SER A 1135 33.50 10.72 13.41
CA SER A 1135 34.01 10.95 12.07
C SER A 1135 33.86 9.73 11.17
N PHE A 1136 33.72 9.99 9.88
CA PHE A 1136 33.41 9.02 8.85
C PHE A 1136 34.38 9.15 7.68
N GLU A 1137 34.60 8.02 7.01
CA GLU A 1137 35.26 7.92 5.70
C GLU A 1137 34.20 7.72 4.60
N ASP A 1138 34.30 8.41 3.47
CA ASP A 1138 33.26 8.47 2.44
C ASP A 1138 33.35 7.37 1.35
N THR A 1139 34.52 6.72 1.14
CA THR A 1139 34.70 5.80 0.01
C THR A 1139 35.56 4.56 0.22
N HIS A 1140 35.21 3.51 -0.52
CA HIS A 1140 35.88 2.19 -0.46
C HIS A 1140 36.91 1.95 -1.59
N GLN A 1141 36.92 2.64 -2.76
CA GLN A 1141 37.62 2.09 -3.94
C GLN A 1141 38.23 3.02 -5.02
N ASN A 1142 38.56 4.29 -4.77
CA ASN A 1142 39.22 5.13 -5.80
C ASN A 1142 40.53 5.75 -5.30
N ASN A 1143 41.42 6.13 -6.22
CA ASN A 1143 42.73 6.78 -5.98
C ASN A 1143 42.68 8.16 -5.27
N SER A 1144 41.50 8.52 -4.74
CA SER A 1144 41.21 9.76 -4.02
C SER A 1144 40.74 9.54 -2.57
N SER A 1145 40.50 8.30 -2.12
CA SER A 1145 40.27 8.01 -0.69
C SER A 1145 41.62 8.06 0.01
N ASP A 1146 41.74 8.93 1.00
CA ASP A 1146 42.96 9.13 1.79
C ASP A 1146 42.89 8.46 3.17
N PHE A 1147 41.79 7.76 3.47
CA PHE A 1147 41.57 6.88 4.63
C PHE A 1147 41.77 7.58 5.97
N ASP A 1148 41.67 8.91 6.04
CA ASP A 1148 42.04 9.67 7.22
C ASP A 1148 40.90 9.86 8.24
N TYR A 1149 39.72 9.32 7.90
CA TYR A 1149 38.49 9.36 8.69
C TYR A 1149 38.03 10.78 9.02
N ASN A 1150 38.20 11.77 8.14
CA ASN A 1150 37.70 13.13 8.38
C ASN A 1150 36.85 13.76 7.25
N ASP A 1151 36.48 12.96 6.24
CA ASP A 1151 35.57 13.35 5.14
C ASP A 1151 34.25 13.97 5.62
N VAL A 1152 33.71 13.41 6.71
CA VAL A 1152 32.56 13.93 7.45
C VAL A 1152 32.84 13.78 8.94
N SER A 1153 32.69 14.86 9.70
CA SER A 1153 32.77 14.85 11.16
C SER A 1153 31.53 15.50 11.78
N ILE A 1154 31.04 14.94 12.89
CA ILE A 1154 29.80 15.36 13.54
C ILE A 1154 30.05 15.56 15.04
N LEU A 1155 29.98 16.81 15.49
CA LEU A 1155 30.08 17.21 16.90
C LEU A 1155 28.69 17.42 17.49
N PHE A 1156 28.39 16.75 18.61
CA PHE A 1156 27.12 16.84 19.33
C PHE A 1156 27.23 17.74 20.57
N GLN A 1157 26.31 18.70 20.75
CA GLN A 1157 26.38 19.72 21.80
C GLN A 1157 25.00 20.05 22.36
N VAL A 1158 24.82 20.18 23.67
CA VAL A 1158 23.56 20.68 24.25
C VAL A 1158 23.59 22.20 24.32
N ILE A 1159 22.77 22.90 23.54
CA ILE A 1159 22.76 24.36 23.48
C ILE A 1159 21.72 25.01 24.38
#